data_AF-A0AAN8N4T7-F1
#
_entry.id   AF-A0AAN8N4T7-F1
#
_cell.length_a   1.000
_cell.length_b   1.000
_cell.length_c   1.000
_cell.angle_alpha   90.00
_cell.angle_beta   90.00
_cell.angle_gamma   90.00
#
_symmetry.space_group_name_H-M   'P 1'
#
loop_
_entity.id
_entity.type
_entity.pdbx_description
1 polymer ?
#
loop_
_entity_poly.entity_id
_entity_poly.type
_entity_poly.pdbx_seq_one_letter_code
_entity_poly.pdbx_strand_id
1 'polypeptide(L)'
;MGFFSTTQTPNGHMYGAGSSRASSVVGVAGPSGEEDPRLGHMRNSSTTSVAPAQPLDDLSTGSLEALQDDGQRRILDVVDNLKRIGLSNVLSLPQLVVCGDQSSGKSSVLEAITEIPFPRKENLCTRFATEIILRRSDTLKVTTTINPHHERTEGEQAALRRFSRTISDFRQLPSLIEQATILMGLEKGRAFSRDVLIIEISGPNRPQLTLVDLPGLIHAKNKSQTEEDIILIRELVDEYIKNERTVILAVISAKNDYANQIILEFCRKVDPKGARTLGIITKPDMLRPGSDNEKAWLDLACNKDIKLDLGWHIVKNREDGDMASSFEHRNASERTFFFKEPYRKLPHEMLGVGALRLRLSKLLRDHLKKEIPGLQQELTEVLAITYEDLEKLGESRGTFQEQITYLTKTAMAVQALTEAAIQGRYDNAFFSIEDSHISPENNTARLRANVQYYNGEFSRNMQRYGRKTMIVEDQRMDPGEFEVEPRVEKELIAWAQTVDQNTDSDLRQHEPLLPKKVTRDQAIDHAIQVMKLSRGRELPGSFNPQVIGQLFREQSEPWRLIALLHLDAIATTCSVFVDMVLDRCTAPDLKKRLWASKVERSLKEAVIAAKMELQRILDDKDRHPITYSYTYAANVQRNRNVRLQQRIKEGFEDDYVTPTADMDRAAAEEAFDSERAYYRDEMKYFINVVTKQVIERHLMITLPTQIISPMDIALMTEEEIEFLAGEPQDIRERRKFLEDRRALLENGLETFRFALAR
;
A
#
# COMPACT_ATOMS: atom_id res chain seq x y z
N MET A 1 65.53 14.55 12.61
CA MET A 1 66.25 14.97 11.37
C MET A 1 65.46 16.13 10.77
N GLY A 2 66.06 17.02 9.97
CA GLY A 2 65.47 18.35 9.73
C GLY A 2 65.50 18.86 8.29
N PHE A 3 65.08 20.12 8.15
CA PHE A 3 65.12 20.99 6.95
C PHE A 3 64.17 20.59 5.80
N PHE A 4 63.64 21.50 4.97
CA PHE A 4 64.12 22.84 4.58
C PHE A 4 63.00 23.91 4.40
N SER A 5 63.42 25.13 4.06
CA SER A 5 62.60 26.26 3.52
C SER A 5 62.88 26.40 1.98
N THR A 6 62.63 27.47 1.20
CA THR A 6 62.47 28.91 1.47
C THR A 6 61.84 29.65 0.27
N THR A 7 60.88 30.55 0.51
CA THR A 7 60.66 31.89 -0.14
C THR A 7 60.76 32.14 -1.68
N GLN A 8 59.78 32.93 -2.19
CA GLN A 8 59.94 34.12 -3.09
C GLN A 8 60.30 33.92 -4.61
N THR A 9 60.14 34.89 -5.56
CA THR A 9 59.65 36.31 -5.58
C THR A 9 58.59 36.64 -6.72
N PRO A 10 58.73 37.58 -7.73
CA PRO A 10 57.76 38.71 -7.85
C PRO A 10 57.26 39.11 -9.28
N ASN A 11 56.71 40.35 -9.41
CA ASN A 11 56.31 41.13 -10.62
C ASN A 11 54.90 40.81 -11.22
N GLY A 12 54.18 41.73 -11.87
CA GLY A 12 54.39 43.17 -12.14
C GLY A 12 53.18 43.85 -12.86
N HIS A 13 53.20 45.17 -13.07
CA HIS A 13 52.15 45.95 -13.79
C HIS A 13 52.18 45.71 -15.34
N MET A 14 51.31 46.20 -16.24
CA MET A 14 50.37 47.35 -16.26
C MET A 14 49.38 47.28 -17.48
N TYR A 15 48.44 48.24 -17.59
CA TYR A 15 47.53 48.57 -18.72
C TYR A 15 46.30 47.64 -18.95
N GLY A 16 45.13 48.14 -19.39
CA GLY A 16 44.77 49.53 -19.77
C GLY A 16 43.25 49.82 -19.91
N ALA A 17 42.92 51.11 -20.12
CA ALA A 17 41.57 51.73 -20.19
C ALA A 17 40.69 51.28 -21.37
N GLY A 18 39.40 51.65 -21.52
CA GLY A 18 38.45 52.54 -20.79
C GLY A 18 37.01 52.23 -21.25
N SER A 19 35.92 53.03 -21.15
CA SER A 19 35.57 54.38 -20.65
C SER A 19 34.02 54.39 -20.48
N SER A 20 33.42 54.79 -19.33
CA SER A 20 32.76 56.09 -19.02
C SER A 20 31.67 56.55 -20.04
N ARG A 21 30.52 57.20 -19.74
CA ARG A 21 29.88 57.99 -18.63
C ARG A 21 28.33 58.01 -18.91
N ALA A 22 27.34 58.52 -18.17
CA ALA A 22 27.03 59.15 -16.85
C ALA A 22 25.48 58.91 -16.60
N SER A 23 24.68 59.34 -15.60
CA SER A 23 24.57 60.47 -14.64
C SER A 23 24.23 61.85 -15.26
N SER A 24 23.28 62.69 -14.78
CA SER A 24 22.16 62.64 -13.78
C SER A 24 21.32 63.96 -13.96
N VAL A 25 20.10 64.18 -13.43
CA VAL A 25 19.76 64.88 -12.14
C VAL A 25 18.24 65.26 -12.09
N VAL A 26 17.66 65.27 -10.88
CA VAL A 26 16.46 65.99 -10.29
C VAL A 26 15.92 67.23 -11.05
N GLY A 27 14.65 67.70 -11.03
CA GLY A 27 13.37 67.42 -10.30
C GLY A 27 12.52 68.73 -10.14
N VAL A 28 11.53 68.78 -9.21
CA VAL A 28 10.69 69.96 -8.78
C VAL A 28 9.31 70.16 -9.50
N ALA A 29 8.41 71.01 -8.97
CA ALA A 29 6.93 70.93 -9.03
C ALA A 29 6.17 72.05 -9.85
N GLY A 30 4.82 71.99 -9.90
CA GLY A 30 3.89 72.91 -10.63
C GLY A 30 3.54 74.24 -9.92
N PRO A 31 2.33 74.87 -10.07
CA PRO A 31 1.06 74.38 -10.66
C PRO A 31 0.26 75.41 -11.55
N SER A 32 -1.02 75.08 -11.85
CA SER A 32 -2.20 75.97 -12.12
C SER A 32 -2.39 76.78 -13.43
N GLY A 33 -3.69 76.91 -13.81
CA GLY A 33 -4.28 77.81 -14.82
C GLY A 33 -4.56 77.19 -16.20
N GLU A 34 -5.47 77.70 -17.06
CA GLU A 34 -6.82 78.29 -16.97
C GLU A 34 -7.36 78.53 -18.41
N GLU A 35 -8.68 78.74 -18.57
CA GLU A 35 -9.41 79.31 -19.74
C GLU A 35 -9.51 78.63 -21.16
N ASP A 36 -10.77 78.59 -21.64
CA ASP A 36 -11.30 78.52 -23.03
C ASP A 36 -11.12 79.95 -23.69
N PRO A 37 -11.36 80.30 -25.00
CA PRO A 37 -12.35 79.69 -25.90
C PRO A 37 -12.19 79.75 -27.46
N ARG A 38 -13.08 79.01 -28.14
CA ARG A 38 -13.78 79.29 -29.43
C ARG A 38 -13.02 79.82 -30.67
N LEU A 39 -13.16 79.09 -31.79
CA LEU A 39 -13.64 79.51 -33.14
C LEU A 39 -13.49 78.30 -34.11
N GLY A 40 -14.26 78.10 -35.19
CA GLY A 40 -15.47 78.78 -35.70
C GLY A 40 -15.64 78.61 -37.22
N HIS A 41 -16.80 78.12 -37.68
CA HIS A 41 -17.22 77.98 -39.11
C HIS A 41 -16.50 76.90 -39.96
N MET A 42 -17.08 76.29 -41.02
CA MET A 42 -18.48 76.31 -41.50
C MET A 42 -18.88 75.03 -42.30
N ARG A 43 -20.16 74.63 -42.15
CA ARG A 43 -21.09 74.01 -43.11
C ARG A 43 -20.53 73.24 -44.33
N ASN A 44 -21.06 72.02 -44.51
CA ASN A 44 -22.11 71.84 -45.51
C ASN A 44 -23.11 70.74 -45.12
N SER A 45 -24.31 70.77 -45.70
CA SER A 45 -25.47 69.99 -45.21
C SER A 45 -26.38 69.47 -46.32
N SER A 46 -26.74 68.20 -46.25
CA SER A 46 -27.95 67.63 -46.86
C SER A 46 -28.45 66.47 -46.00
N THR A 47 -29.77 66.39 -45.80
CA THR A 47 -30.41 65.52 -44.82
C THR A 47 -31.28 64.45 -45.46
N THR A 48 -31.23 63.24 -44.91
CA THR A 48 -32.28 62.24 -45.08
C THR A 48 -32.46 61.50 -43.76
N SER A 49 -33.65 61.53 -43.17
CA SER A 49 -33.92 60.98 -41.85
C SER A 49 -34.32 59.50 -41.90
N VAL A 50 -33.57 58.67 -41.19
CA VAL A 50 -34.01 57.33 -40.75
C VAL A 50 -33.77 57.28 -39.24
N ALA A 51 -34.73 56.75 -38.49
CA ALA A 51 -34.68 56.74 -37.03
C ALA A 51 -33.51 55.86 -36.51
N PRO A 52 -32.87 56.22 -35.39
CA PRO A 52 -31.92 55.33 -34.75
C PRO A 52 -32.62 54.05 -34.28
N ALA A 53 -32.09 52.89 -34.66
CA ALA A 53 -32.57 51.61 -34.14
C ALA A 53 -32.32 51.56 -32.63
N GLN A 54 -33.39 51.33 -31.85
CA GLN A 54 -33.27 51.14 -30.41
C GLN A 54 -32.60 49.78 -30.11
N PRO A 55 -31.87 49.65 -29.00
CA PRO A 55 -31.43 48.34 -28.49
C PRO A 55 -32.63 47.42 -28.25
N LEU A 56 -32.45 46.12 -28.48
CA LEU A 56 -33.43 45.08 -28.13
C LEU A 56 -33.30 44.70 -26.65
N ASP A 57 -33.48 45.70 -25.78
CA ASP A 57 -33.48 45.56 -24.31
C ASP A 57 -34.86 45.92 -23.74
N ASP A 58 -35.88 45.08 -23.99
CA ASP A 58 -36.90 44.78 -22.97
C ASP A 58 -37.80 43.56 -23.33
N LEU A 59 -38.55 43.06 -22.34
CA LEU A 59 -39.72 42.14 -22.45
C LEU A 59 -39.49 40.67 -22.85
N SER A 60 -39.00 39.84 -21.91
CA SER A 60 -39.67 38.54 -21.57
C SER A 60 -39.03 37.71 -20.44
N THR A 61 -37.91 38.12 -19.85
CA THR A 61 -37.09 37.30 -18.91
C THR A 61 -37.68 37.06 -17.52
N GLY A 62 -38.55 37.94 -17.01
CA GLY A 62 -38.98 37.95 -15.60
C GLY A 62 -39.67 36.68 -15.05
N SER A 63 -40.03 35.72 -15.91
CA SER A 63 -40.56 34.41 -15.48
C SER A 63 -39.49 33.42 -14.98
N LEU A 64 -38.20 33.66 -15.26
CA LEU A 64 -37.12 32.75 -14.82
C LEU A 64 -36.53 33.13 -13.47
N GLU A 65 -36.42 34.42 -13.17
CA GLU A 65 -35.78 34.92 -11.95
C GLU A 65 -36.62 34.64 -10.70
N ALA A 66 -37.95 34.71 -10.81
CA ALA A 66 -38.89 34.49 -9.72
C ALA A 66 -39.01 33.02 -9.22
N LEU A 67 -38.30 32.07 -9.84
CA LEU A 67 -38.48 30.62 -9.61
C LEU A 67 -37.21 29.84 -9.24
N GLN A 68 -36.06 30.51 -9.12
CA GLN A 68 -34.83 29.93 -8.57
C GLN A 68 -34.49 30.56 -7.21
N ASP A 69 -35.10 30.04 -6.15
CA ASP A 69 -34.72 30.30 -4.75
C ASP A 69 -33.23 29.96 -4.49
N ASP A 70 -32.58 30.66 -3.56
CA ASP A 70 -31.13 30.56 -3.36
C ASP A 70 -30.70 29.16 -2.88
N GLY A 71 -31.54 28.46 -2.12
CA GLY A 71 -31.30 27.06 -1.72
C GLY A 71 -31.24 26.09 -2.90
N GLN A 72 -31.90 26.43 -4.01
CA GLN A 72 -31.90 25.63 -5.23
C GLN A 72 -30.58 25.71 -5.99
N ARG A 73 -29.94 26.88 -5.99
CA ARG A 73 -28.65 27.13 -6.67
C ARG A 73 -27.55 26.36 -5.98
N ARG A 74 -27.49 26.44 -4.63
CA ARG A 74 -26.55 25.68 -3.79
C ARG A 74 -26.55 24.17 -4.11
N ILE A 75 -27.73 23.57 -4.24
CA ILE A 75 -27.91 22.14 -4.56
C ILE A 75 -27.33 21.78 -5.94
N LEU A 76 -27.43 22.68 -6.92
CA LEU A 76 -26.87 22.50 -8.26
C LEU A 76 -25.34 22.74 -8.26
N ASP A 77 -24.87 23.75 -7.52
CA ASP A 77 -23.44 24.02 -7.33
C ASP A 77 -22.69 22.81 -6.74
N VAL A 78 -23.31 22.00 -5.86
CA VAL A 78 -22.65 20.81 -5.30
C VAL A 78 -22.26 19.84 -6.40
N VAL A 79 -23.21 19.41 -7.24
CA VAL A 79 -22.95 18.39 -8.27
C VAL A 79 -22.04 18.91 -9.37
N ASP A 80 -22.15 20.18 -9.74
CA ASP A 80 -21.23 20.82 -10.67
C ASP A 80 -19.78 20.89 -10.13
N ASN A 81 -19.60 21.10 -8.81
CA ASN A 81 -18.29 21.06 -8.16
C ASN A 81 -17.76 19.61 -8.00
N LEU A 82 -18.61 18.65 -7.65
CA LEU A 82 -18.24 17.22 -7.60
C LEU A 82 -17.81 16.69 -8.99
N LYS A 83 -18.52 17.08 -10.06
CA LYS A 83 -18.09 16.83 -11.45
C LYS A 83 -16.72 17.44 -11.74
N ARG A 84 -16.48 18.69 -11.35
CA ARG A 84 -15.20 19.40 -11.55
C ARG A 84 -14.02 18.82 -10.77
N ILE A 85 -14.26 18.26 -9.58
CA ILE A 85 -13.26 17.55 -8.79
C ILE A 85 -12.85 16.22 -9.46
N GLY A 86 -13.70 15.64 -10.30
CA GLY A 86 -13.47 14.36 -10.99
C GLY A 86 -14.12 13.14 -10.32
N LEU A 87 -14.99 13.37 -9.34
CA LEU A 87 -15.68 12.30 -8.58
C LEU A 87 -16.65 11.48 -9.44
N SER A 88 -17.00 11.94 -10.65
CA SER A 88 -17.70 11.16 -11.68
C SER A 88 -17.03 9.83 -12.03
N ASN A 89 -15.71 9.72 -11.81
CA ASN A 89 -14.93 8.51 -12.09
C ASN A 89 -14.97 7.50 -10.93
N VAL A 90 -15.60 7.85 -9.79
CA VAL A 90 -15.66 7.03 -8.57
C VAL A 90 -17.09 6.84 -8.08
N LEU A 91 -17.99 7.80 -8.34
CA LEU A 91 -19.38 7.80 -7.91
C LEU A 91 -20.32 8.23 -9.06
N SER A 92 -21.48 7.58 -9.17
CA SER A 92 -22.51 7.99 -10.14
C SER A 92 -23.21 9.27 -9.69
N LEU A 93 -23.02 10.37 -10.43
CA LEU A 93 -23.62 11.68 -10.13
C LEU A 93 -24.97 11.87 -10.86
N PRO A 94 -25.97 12.55 -10.25
CA PRO A 94 -27.27 12.78 -10.90
C PRO A 94 -27.20 13.77 -12.07
N GLN A 95 -27.98 13.52 -13.13
CA GLN A 95 -27.96 14.33 -14.37
C GLN A 95 -29.25 14.20 -15.21
N LEU A 96 -29.48 15.14 -16.13
CA LEU A 96 -30.53 15.08 -17.16
C LEU A 96 -29.94 14.65 -18.50
N VAL A 97 -30.45 13.55 -19.07
CA VAL A 97 -30.02 13.01 -20.36
C VAL A 97 -31.15 13.17 -21.38
N VAL A 98 -30.86 13.78 -22.53
CA VAL A 98 -31.79 13.93 -23.66
C VAL A 98 -31.49 12.87 -24.72
N CYS A 99 -32.49 12.04 -24.99
CA CYS A 99 -32.38 10.86 -25.82
C CYS A 99 -33.63 10.69 -26.68
N GLY A 100 -33.47 10.11 -27.86
CA GLY A 100 -34.54 10.02 -28.85
C GLY A 100 -33.99 9.69 -30.23
N ASP A 101 -34.86 9.16 -31.07
CA ASP A 101 -34.57 8.65 -32.42
C ASP A 101 -34.02 9.76 -33.34
N GLN A 102 -33.35 9.38 -34.43
CA GLN A 102 -32.89 10.35 -35.42
C GLN A 102 -34.06 11.18 -35.98
N SER A 103 -33.87 12.50 -36.08
CA SER A 103 -34.88 13.47 -36.55
C SER A 103 -36.16 13.61 -35.68
N SER A 104 -36.16 13.04 -34.46
CA SER A 104 -37.19 13.21 -33.41
C SER A 104 -37.41 14.65 -32.91
N GLY A 105 -36.56 15.60 -33.31
CA GLY A 105 -36.62 17.00 -32.87
C GLY A 105 -35.78 17.30 -31.62
N LYS A 106 -35.01 16.34 -31.10
CA LYS A 106 -34.11 16.49 -29.94
C LYS A 106 -33.27 17.77 -29.93
N SER A 107 -32.48 18.02 -30.97
CA SER A 107 -31.64 19.23 -31.06
C SER A 107 -32.49 20.50 -31.02
N SER A 108 -33.68 20.50 -31.63
CA SER A 108 -34.62 21.62 -31.58
C SER A 108 -35.27 21.83 -30.20
N VAL A 109 -35.41 20.76 -29.39
CA VAL A 109 -35.82 20.84 -27.98
C VAL A 109 -34.67 21.37 -27.12
N LEU A 110 -33.42 21.00 -27.40
CA LEU A 110 -32.25 21.58 -26.73
C LEU A 110 -32.05 23.06 -27.08
N GLU A 111 -32.18 23.46 -28.34
CA GLU A 111 -32.28 24.88 -28.75
C GLU A 111 -33.40 25.59 -27.99
N ALA A 112 -34.54 24.94 -27.77
CA ALA A 112 -35.68 25.49 -27.03
C ALA A 112 -35.36 25.72 -25.55
N ILE A 113 -34.75 24.73 -24.88
CA ILE A 113 -34.41 24.80 -23.45
C ILE A 113 -33.28 25.79 -23.19
N THR A 114 -32.26 25.81 -24.06
CA THR A 114 -30.98 26.51 -23.84
C THR A 114 -30.85 27.88 -24.52
N GLU A 115 -31.65 28.15 -25.57
CA GLU A 115 -31.54 29.31 -26.46
C GLU A 115 -30.19 29.44 -27.19
N ILE A 116 -29.50 28.30 -27.36
CA ILE A 116 -28.30 28.16 -28.17
C ILE A 116 -28.72 27.67 -29.57
N PRO A 117 -28.19 28.23 -30.67
CA PRO A 117 -28.36 27.65 -32.00
C PRO A 117 -27.46 26.42 -32.19
N PHE A 118 -28.04 25.23 -32.31
CA PHE A 118 -27.33 23.99 -32.65
C PHE A 118 -27.29 23.75 -34.17
N PRO A 119 -26.22 23.12 -34.71
CA PRO A 119 -26.02 22.98 -36.16
C PRO A 119 -26.95 21.91 -36.78
N ARG A 120 -28.06 22.35 -37.38
CA ARG A 120 -29.05 21.52 -38.09
C ARG A 120 -28.60 21.07 -39.50
N LYS A 121 -27.46 20.36 -39.64
CA LYS A 121 -27.09 19.70 -40.91
C LYS A 121 -27.88 18.39 -41.05
N GLU A 122 -28.72 18.27 -42.09
CA GLU A 122 -29.82 17.28 -42.21
C GLU A 122 -29.47 15.80 -41.92
N ASN A 123 -28.23 15.39 -42.14
CA ASN A 123 -27.84 13.97 -42.18
C ASN A 123 -26.95 13.47 -41.01
N LEU A 124 -26.60 14.30 -40.01
CA LEU A 124 -26.07 13.86 -38.69
C LEU A 124 -25.72 15.09 -37.80
N CYS A 125 -26.63 15.51 -36.92
CA CYS A 125 -26.42 16.71 -36.06
C CYS A 125 -25.55 16.46 -34.82
N THR A 126 -25.66 15.28 -34.19
CA THR A 126 -24.97 14.91 -32.94
C THR A 126 -24.22 13.59 -33.15
N ARG A 127 -22.88 13.62 -33.09
CA ARG A 127 -21.97 12.46 -33.36
C ARG A 127 -21.26 11.92 -32.12
N PHE A 128 -21.42 12.59 -30.98
CA PHE A 128 -20.77 12.30 -29.70
C PHE A 128 -21.64 12.86 -28.58
N ALA A 129 -21.44 12.42 -27.34
CA ALA A 129 -22.15 12.97 -26.19
C ALA A 129 -21.74 14.44 -25.97
N THR A 130 -22.71 15.34 -25.78
CA THR A 130 -22.46 16.76 -25.55
C THR A 130 -23.07 17.20 -24.22
N GLU A 131 -22.24 17.50 -23.23
CA GLU A 131 -22.67 18.09 -21.95
C GLU A 131 -22.77 19.61 -22.08
N ILE A 132 -23.98 20.14 -21.90
CA ILE A 132 -24.32 21.56 -21.94
C ILE A 132 -24.55 22.01 -20.50
N ILE A 133 -23.62 22.81 -19.96
CA ILE A 133 -23.64 23.29 -18.58
C ILE A 133 -24.05 24.78 -18.61
N LEU A 134 -25.31 25.08 -18.32
CA LEU A 134 -25.81 26.46 -18.23
C LEU A 134 -25.61 27.01 -16.82
N ARG A 135 -25.12 28.25 -16.71
CA ARG A 135 -24.79 28.89 -15.42
C ARG A 135 -25.05 30.38 -15.38
N ARG A 136 -25.42 30.89 -14.20
CA ARG A 136 -25.53 32.32 -13.95
C ARG A 136 -24.14 32.94 -13.72
N SER A 137 -23.88 34.10 -14.32
CA SER A 137 -22.64 34.89 -14.15
C SER A 137 -22.88 36.31 -14.63
N ASP A 138 -22.25 37.31 -14.03
CA ASP A 138 -22.36 38.71 -14.47
C ASP A 138 -21.81 38.93 -15.90
N THR A 139 -20.98 38.00 -16.39
CA THR A 139 -20.36 38.06 -17.72
C THR A 139 -20.86 36.95 -18.63
N LEU A 140 -21.15 37.31 -19.88
CA LEU A 140 -21.54 36.39 -20.93
C LEU A 140 -20.30 35.69 -21.52
N LYS A 141 -20.14 34.40 -21.24
CA LYS A 141 -18.95 33.62 -21.58
C LYS A 141 -19.32 32.19 -21.94
N VAL A 142 -18.76 31.67 -23.03
CA VAL A 142 -18.84 30.25 -23.40
C VAL A 142 -17.44 29.65 -23.35
N THR A 143 -17.28 28.51 -22.67
CA THR A 143 -16.05 27.72 -22.65
C THR A 143 -16.34 26.31 -23.15
N THR A 144 -15.52 25.82 -24.08
CA THR A 144 -15.64 24.48 -24.68
C THR A 144 -14.40 23.67 -24.39
N THR A 145 -14.57 22.45 -23.88
CA THR A 145 -13.51 21.48 -23.55
C THR A 145 -13.88 20.07 -23.99
N ILE A 146 -12.90 19.18 -24.14
CA ILE A 146 -13.12 17.77 -24.50
C ILE A 146 -12.68 16.87 -23.35
N ASN A 147 -13.58 15.97 -22.91
CA ASN A 147 -13.24 14.87 -22.02
C ASN A 147 -13.05 13.59 -22.87
N PRO A 148 -11.83 13.06 -23.01
CA PRO A 148 -11.55 11.90 -23.85
C PRO A 148 -12.02 10.59 -23.20
N HIS A 149 -12.45 9.62 -24.02
CA HIS A 149 -12.82 8.30 -23.49
C HIS A 149 -11.62 7.53 -22.91
N HIS A 150 -11.85 6.72 -21.89
CA HIS A 150 -10.79 6.01 -21.14
C HIS A 150 -10.04 4.95 -21.98
N GLU A 151 -10.68 4.45 -23.05
CA GLU A 151 -10.07 3.52 -24.04
C GLU A 151 -9.00 4.19 -24.94
N ARG A 152 -8.88 5.53 -24.95
CA ARG A 152 -7.85 6.22 -25.74
C ARG A 152 -6.48 6.14 -25.05
N THR A 153 -5.42 6.13 -25.86
CA THR A 153 -4.03 6.15 -25.35
C THR A 153 -3.75 7.44 -24.57
N GLU A 154 -2.85 7.39 -23.58
CA GLU A 154 -2.54 8.55 -22.72
C GLU A 154 -2.11 9.79 -23.52
N GLY A 155 -1.34 9.59 -24.60
CA GLY A 155 -0.93 10.67 -25.51
C GLY A 155 -2.11 11.33 -26.23
N GLU A 156 -3.11 10.57 -26.65
CA GLU A 156 -4.36 11.11 -27.21
C GLU A 156 -5.22 11.79 -26.14
N GLN A 157 -5.33 11.21 -24.95
CA GLN A 157 -6.07 11.82 -23.84
C GLN A 157 -5.45 13.18 -23.48
N ALA A 158 -4.12 13.26 -23.38
CA ALA A 158 -3.39 14.50 -23.13
C ALA A 158 -3.52 15.51 -24.27
N ALA A 159 -3.57 15.06 -25.53
CA ALA A 159 -3.82 15.93 -26.68
C ALA A 159 -5.25 16.52 -26.68
N LEU A 160 -6.26 15.72 -26.35
CA LEU A 160 -7.66 16.16 -26.32
C LEU A 160 -7.96 17.06 -25.12
N ARG A 161 -7.42 16.76 -23.92
CA ARG A 161 -7.57 17.62 -22.73
C ARG A 161 -6.90 19.00 -22.88
N ARG A 162 -5.98 19.18 -23.84
CA ARG A 162 -5.41 20.51 -24.19
C ARG A 162 -6.38 21.37 -25.00
N PHE A 163 -7.48 20.83 -25.53
CA PHE A 163 -8.52 21.64 -26.15
C PHE A 163 -9.37 22.33 -25.09
N SER A 164 -9.03 23.59 -24.81
CA SER A 164 -9.88 24.54 -24.09
C SER A 164 -9.98 25.82 -24.90
N ARG A 165 -11.20 26.22 -25.24
CA ARG A 165 -11.49 27.46 -25.99
C ARG A 165 -12.55 28.26 -25.25
N THR A 166 -12.42 29.58 -25.27
CA THR A 166 -13.40 30.50 -24.69
C THR A 166 -13.79 31.55 -25.73
N ILE A 167 -15.08 31.83 -25.86
CA ILE A 167 -15.65 32.83 -26.77
C ILE A 167 -16.73 33.66 -26.04
N SER A 168 -16.92 34.89 -26.50
CA SER A 168 -17.97 35.80 -26.00
C SER A 168 -19.14 35.97 -26.99
N ASP A 169 -19.00 35.49 -28.23
CA ASP A 169 -19.98 35.61 -29.31
C ASP A 169 -20.49 34.21 -29.72
N PHE A 170 -21.76 33.93 -29.43
CA PHE A 170 -22.40 32.64 -29.74
C PHE A 170 -22.37 32.27 -31.22
N ARG A 171 -22.21 33.23 -32.14
CA ARG A 171 -22.09 32.96 -33.59
C ARG A 171 -20.82 32.16 -33.94
N GLN A 172 -19.83 32.11 -33.03
CA GLN A 172 -18.60 31.33 -33.18
C GLN A 172 -18.74 29.88 -32.64
N LEU A 173 -19.81 29.55 -31.91
CA LEU A 173 -19.97 28.22 -31.31
C LEU A 173 -20.06 27.08 -32.36
N PRO A 174 -20.76 27.22 -33.50
CA PRO A 174 -20.80 26.17 -34.52
C PRO A 174 -19.40 25.80 -35.07
N SER A 175 -18.50 26.77 -35.24
CA SER A 175 -17.13 26.50 -35.73
C SER A 175 -16.20 25.96 -34.65
N LEU A 176 -16.48 26.18 -33.35
CA LEU A 176 -15.82 25.45 -32.26
C LEU A 176 -16.25 23.97 -32.22
N ILE A 177 -17.54 23.68 -32.42
CA ILE A 177 -18.06 22.31 -32.48
C ILE A 177 -17.45 21.56 -33.67
N GLU A 178 -17.31 22.22 -34.82
CA GLU A 178 -16.64 21.65 -36.00
C GLU A 178 -15.15 21.37 -35.74
N GLN A 179 -14.42 22.30 -35.10
CA GLN A 179 -13.03 22.06 -34.65
C GLN A 179 -12.90 20.89 -33.67
N ALA A 180 -13.80 20.77 -32.69
CA ALA A 180 -13.79 19.66 -31.75
C ALA A 180 -14.10 18.31 -32.44
N THR A 181 -15.02 18.31 -33.40
CA THR A 181 -15.37 17.14 -34.24
C THR A 181 -14.15 16.61 -35.00
N ILE A 182 -13.34 17.52 -35.59
CA ILE A 182 -12.10 17.19 -36.28
C ILE A 182 -11.08 16.59 -35.31
N LEU A 183 -10.89 17.18 -34.13
CA LEU A 183 -9.94 16.71 -33.12
C LEU A 183 -10.30 15.33 -32.54
N MET A 184 -11.59 15.03 -32.36
CA MET A 184 -12.07 13.70 -32.00
C MET A 184 -11.79 12.64 -33.10
N GLY A 185 -11.45 13.06 -34.33
CA GLY A 185 -11.07 12.19 -35.43
C GLY A 185 -12.21 11.77 -36.35
N LEU A 186 -13.35 12.45 -36.29
CA LEU A 186 -14.62 12.07 -36.96
C LEU A 186 -14.66 12.39 -38.47
N GLU A 187 -13.51 12.75 -39.05
CA GLU A 187 -13.26 12.80 -40.50
C GLU A 187 -12.48 11.57 -40.99
N LYS A 188 -11.79 10.83 -40.09
CA LYS A 188 -10.94 9.68 -40.45
C LYS A 188 -11.73 8.37 -40.54
N GLY A 189 -12.93 8.42 -41.09
CA GLY A 189 -13.78 7.24 -41.36
C GLY A 189 -14.59 6.70 -40.17
N ARG A 190 -14.54 7.32 -38.98
CA ARG A 190 -15.46 7.02 -37.86
C ARG A 190 -16.65 7.99 -37.90
N ALA A 191 -17.88 7.51 -37.84
CA ALA A 191 -19.05 8.39 -37.83
C ALA A 191 -19.41 8.92 -36.42
N PHE A 192 -19.06 8.19 -35.36
CA PHE A 192 -19.34 8.55 -33.96
C PHE A 192 -18.12 8.39 -33.03
N SER A 193 -18.17 8.99 -31.83
CA SER A 193 -17.19 8.79 -30.75
C SER A 193 -17.84 8.67 -29.37
N ARG A 194 -17.14 7.99 -28.44
CA ARG A 194 -17.45 7.97 -26.99
C ARG A 194 -16.89 9.19 -26.24
N ASP A 195 -16.06 10.03 -26.87
CA ASP A 195 -15.56 11.27 -26.24
C ASP A 195 -16.72 12.22 -25.93
N VAL A 196 -16.60 13.02 -24.88
CA VAL A 196 -17.63 13.98 -24.46
C VAL A 196 -17.18 15.40 -24.76
N LEU A 197 -18.02 16.17 -25.46
CA LEU A 197 -17.84 17.60 -25.62
C LEU A 197 -18.54 18.34 -24.47
N ILE A 198 -17.79 19.12 -23.68
CA ILE A 198 -18.34 19.91 -22.59
C ILE A 198 -18.42 21.37 -23.04
N ILE A 199 -19.61 21.97 -22.93
CA ILE A 199 -19.91 23.36 -23.29
C ILE A 199 -20.48 24.08 -22.06
N GLU A 200 -19.62 24.80 -21.33
CA GLU A 200 -20.00 25.63 -20.18
C GLU A 200 -20.41 27.04 -20.65
N ILE A 201 -21.65 27.43 -20.40
CA ILE A 201 -22.25 28.69 -20.86
C ILE A 201 -22.70 29.50 -19.65
N SER A 202 -21.95 30.57 -19.38
CA SER A 202 -22.16 31.52 -18.31
C SER A 202 -22.84 32.79 -18.84
N GLY A 203 -23.79 33.36 -18.08
CA GLY A 203 -24.36 34.68 -18.35
C GLY A 203 -25.49 35.08 -17.39
N PRO A 204 -25.87 36.37 -17.30
CA PRO A 204 -26.67 36.88 -16.17
C PRO A 204 -28.12 36.37 -16.17
N ASN A 205 -28.63 36.02 -17.36
CA ASN A 205 -30.00 35.59 -17.58
C ASN A 205 -30.10 34.07 -17.86
N ARG A 206 -29.04 33.30 -17.60
CA ARG A 206 -29.02 31.84 -17.83
C ARG A 206 -29.46 31.08 -16.58
N PRO A 207 -30.38 30.10 -16.70
CA PRO A 207 -30.72 29.22 -15.58
C PRO A 207 -29.54 28.29 -15.28
N GLN A 208 -29.35 27.94 -14.01
CA GLN A 208 -28.41 26.88 -13.65
C GLN A 208 -29.00 25.50 -14.01
N LEU A 209 -28.41 24.81 -14.99
CA LEU A 209 -28.96 23.58 -15.58
C LEU A 209 -27.89 22.83 -16.40
N THR A 210 -27.63 21.57 -16.04
CA THR A 210 -26.73 20.67 -16.78
C THR A 210 -27.53 19.60 -17.54
N LEU A 211 -27.32 19.53 -18.86
CA LEU A 211 -28.02 18.65 -19.81
C LEU A 211 -27.01 17.85 -20.64
N VAL A 212 -27.29 16.58 -20.93
CA VAL A 212 -26.51 15.77 -21.88
C VAL A 212 -27.31 15.55 -23.16
N ASP A 213 -26.79 15.95 -24.33
CA ASP A 213 -27.28 15.48 -25.63
C ASP A 213 -26.56 14.19 -26.02
N LEU A 214 -27.31 13.13 -26.31
CA LEU A 214 -26.76 11.89 -26.85
C LEU A 214 -27.04 11.79 -28.36
N PRO A 215 -26.27 11.02 -29.16
CA PRO A 215 -26.60 10.73 -30.55
C PRO A 215 -28.03 10.20 -30.77
N GLY A 216 -28.58 10.37 -31.98
CA GLY A 216 -29.92 9.87 -32.31
C GLY A 216 -29.92 8.35 -32.53
N LEU A 217 -30.92 7.62 -32.00
CA LEU A 217 -31.07 6.19 -32.30
C LEU A 217 -31.40 6.00 -33.79
N ILE A 218 -30.78 5.00 -34.42
CA ILE A 218 -30.84 4.75 -35.88
C ILE A 218 -31.38 3.35 -36.15
N HIS A 219 -32.18 3.21 -37.22
CA HIS A 219 -32.97 2.00 -37.49
C HIS A 219 -32.52 1.20 -38.72
N ALA A 220 -31.72 1.81 -39.63
CA ALA A 220 -31.32 1.18 -40.88
C ALA A 220 -29.96 1.69 -41.38
N LYS A 221 -29.25 0.86 -42.15
CA LYS A 221 -27.94 1.17 -42.74
C LYS A 221 -28.07 2.16 -43.91
N ASN A 222 -27.32 3.26 -43.83
CA ASN A 222 -27.11 4.20 -44.92
C ASN A 222 -25.66 4.14 -45.43
N LYS A 223 -25.38 4.72 -46.60
CA LYS A 223 -24.02 4.74 -47.21
C LYS A 223 -22.92 5.43 -46.39
N SER A 224 -23.26 6.02 -45.24
CA SER A 224 -22.38 6.83 -44.38
C SER A 224 -22.27 6.31 -42.94
N GLN A 225 -22.84 5.13 -42.64
CA GLN A 225 -22.99 4.56 -41.29
C GLN A 225 -22.81 3.04 -41.35
N THR A 226 -21.98 2.47 -40.47
CA THR A 226 -21.72 1.01 -40.42
C THR A 226 -22.62 0.30 -39.40
N GLU A 227 -22.47 -1.02 -39.22
CA GLU A 227 -23.20 -1.74 -38.16
C GLU A 227 -22.57 -1.45 -36.78
N GLU A 228 -21.24 -1.31 -36.75
CA GLU A 228 -20.45 -0.95 -35.58
C GLU A 228 -20.87 0.45 -35.06
N ASP A 229 -21.16 1.40 -35.95
CA ASP A 229 -21.74 2.70 -35.57
C ASP A 229 -23.10 2.54 -34.86
N ILE A 230 -23.98 1.66 -35.34
CA ILE A 230 -25.32 1.44 -34.74
C ILE A 230 -25.19 0.77 -33.36
N ILE A 231 -24.26 -0.17 -33.21
CA ILE A 231 -23.93 -0.80 -31.92
C ILE A 231 -23.38 0.26 -30.95
N LEU A 232 -22.40 1.06 -31.39
CA LEU A 232 -21.75 2.11 -30.59
C LEU A 232 -22.75 3.15 -30.08
N ILE A 233 -23.70 3.60 -30.91
CA ILE A 233 -24.78 4.51 -30.47
C ILE A 233 -25.65 3.85 -29.39
N ARG A 234 -26.03 2.58 -29.57
CA ARG A 234 -26.89 1.86 -28.63
C ARG A 234 -26.20 1.65 -27.29
N GLU A 235 -24.92 1.28 -27.29
CA GLU A 235 -24.11 1.16 -26.08
C GLU A 235 -23.95 2.50 -25.36
N LEU A 236 -23.58 3.57 -26.08
CA LEU A 236 -23.44 4.91 -25.52
C LEU A 236 -24.76 5.42 -24.92
N VAL A 237 -25.91 5.10 -25.52
CA VAL A 237 -27.21 5.42 -24.93
C VAL A 237 -27.50 4.56 -23.70
N ASP A 238 -27.31 3.24 -23.76
CA ASP A 238 -27.55 2.32 -22.63
C ASP A 238 -26.71 2.71 -21.41
N GLU A 239 -25.43 3.03 -21.61
CA GLU A 239 -24.48 3.47 -20.57
C GLU A 239 -25.02 4.66 -19.75
N TYR A 240 -25.48 5.72 -20.42
CA TYR A 240 -25.99 6.92 -19.75
C TYR A 240 -27.36 6.73 -19.10
N ILE A 241 -28.27 5.96 -19.69
CA ILE A 241 -29.63 5.75 -19.14
C ILE A 241 -29.69 4.66 -18.08
N LYS A 242 -28.76 3.70 -18.06
CA LYS A 242 -28.68 2.61 -17.08
C LYS A 242 -28.32 3.08 -15.68
N ASN A 243 -27.59 4.18 -15.54
CA ASN A 243 -27.38 4.86 -14.26
C ASN A 243 -28.74 5.31 -13.67
N GLU A 244 -29.14 4.75 -12.53
CA GLU A 244 -30.43 5.04 -11.87
C GLU A 244 -30.60 6.50 -11.45
N ARG A 245 -29.49 7.24 -11.29
CA ARG A 245 -29.48 8.68 -10.97
C ARG A 245 -29.58 9.57 -12.20
N THR A 246 -29.59 9.03 -13.41
CA THR A 246 -29.96 9.75 -14.63
C THR A 246 -31.47 9.91 -14.71
N VAL A 247 -31.95 11.15 -14.84
CA VAL A 247 -33.33 11.46 -15.28
C VAL A 247 -33.35 11.51 -16.81
N ILE A 248 -34.26 10.74 -17.40
CA ILE A 248 -34.32 10.47 -18.83
C ILE A 248 -35.35 11.40 -19.49
N LEU A 249 -34.93 12.17 -20.49
CA LEU A 249 -35.79 13.04 -21.30
C LEU A 249 -36.01 12.39 -22.67
N ALA A 250 -37.07 11.61 -22.77
CA ALA A 250 -37.40 10.79 -23.95
C ALA A 250 -38.13 11.64 -25.01
N VAL A 251 -37.40 12.08 -26.03
CA VAL A 251 -37.93 12.92 -27.11
C VAL A 251 -38.49 12.07 -28.24
N ILE A 252 -39.78 12.20 -28.50
CA ILE A 252 -40.51 11.53 -29.59
C ILE A 252 -41.19 12.56 -30.51
N SER A 253 -41.41 12.20 -31.76
CA SER A 253 -41.95 13.08 -32.82
C SER A 253 -43.29 12.58 -33.31
N ALA A 254 -44.34 13.41 -33.21
CA ALA A 254 -45.71 13.11 -33.63
C ALA A 254 -45.90 12.94 -35.15
N LYS A 255 -44.87 13.21 -35.96
CA LYS A 255 -44.83 12.89 -37.40
C LYS A 255 -44.83 11.38 -37.68
N ASN A 256 -44.26 10.59 -36.77
CA ASN A 256 -44.15 9.14 -36.87
C ASN A 256 -44.96 8.52 -35.71
N ASP A 257 -45.49 7.32 -35.88
CA ASP A 257 -46.13 6.56 -34.78
C ASP A 257 -45.17 6.41 -33.58
N TYR A 258 -45.68 6.54 -32.35
CA TYR A 258 -44.91 6.36 -31.12
C TYR A 258 -44.58 4.89 -30.84
N ALA A 259 -45.41 3.96 -31.32
CA ALA A 259 -45.14 2.52 -31.21
C ALA A 259 -43.87 2.10 -31.96
N ASN A 260 -43.46 2.88 -32.98
CA ASN A 260 -42.28 2.64 -33.80
C ASN A 260 -41.03 3.41 -33.32
N GLN A 261 -41.07 4.09 -32.17
CA GLN A 261 -39.96 4.91 -31.68
C GLN A 261 -39.14 4.20 -30.60
N ILE A 262 -37.95 3.71 -30.98
CA ILE A 262 -37.14 2.73 -30.22
C ILE A 262 -36.72 3.28 -28.85
N ILE A 263 -36.60 4.60 -28.71
CA ILE A 263 -36.26 5.20 -27.41
C ILE A 263 -37.23 4.76 -26.28
N LEU A 264 -38.50 4.50 -26.59
CA LEU A 264 -39.48 4.07 -25.58
C LEU A 264 -39.25 2.63 -25.11
N GLU A 265 -38.69 1.76 -25.95
CA GLU A 265 -38.24 0.42 -25.56
C GLU A 265 -37.02 0.52 -24.63
N PHE A 266 -36.03 1.34 -24.99
CA PHE A 266 -34.84 1.59 -24.17
C PHE A 266 -35.21 2.16 -22.80
N CYS A 267 -36.14 3.12 -22.74
CA CYS A 267 -36.64 3.65 -21.46
C CYS A 267 -37.33 2.56 -20.63
N ARG A 268 -38.26 1.78 -21.22
CA ARG A 268 -38.95 0.68 -20.52
C ARG A 268 -38.00 -0.40 -20.01
N LYS A 269 -36.87 -0.65 -20.67
CA LYS A 269 -35.83 -1.61 -20.25
C LYS A 269 -35.12 -1.17 -18.96
N VAL A 270 -34.85 0.14 -18.78
CA VAL A 270 -34.05 0.67 -17.66
C VAL A 270 -34.85 1.43 -16.60
N ASP A 271 -36.11 1.75 -16.90
CA ASP A 271 -37.10 2.36 -16.01
C ASP A 271 -38.50 1.78 -16.31
N PRO A 272 -38.79 0.51 -15.92
CA PRO A 272 -40.06 -0.14 -16.24
C PRO A 272 -41.30 0.51 -15.60
N LYS A 273 -41.12 1.44 -14.67
CA LYS A 273 -42.19 2.20 -14.01
C LYS A 273 -42.38 3.60 -14.58
N GLY A 274 -41.41 4.13 -15.34
CA GLY A 274 -41.38 5.53 -15.75
C GLY A 274 -41.11 6.51 -14.60
N ALA A 275 -40.47 6.03 -13.52
CA ALA A 275 -40.23 6.76 -12.28
C ALA A 275 -39.23 7.93 -12.44
N ARG A 276 -38.35 7.84 -13.44
CA ARG A 276 -37.30 8.84 -13.75
C ARG A 276 -37.29 9.26 -15.23
N THR A 277 -38.36 8.95 -15.96
CA THR A 277 -38.49 9.22 -17.40
C THR A 277 -39.59 10.25 -17.67
N LEU A 278 -39.22 11.40 -18.26
CA LEU A 278 -40.16 12.41 -18.76
C LEU A 278 -40.28 12.29 -20.28
N GLY A 279 -41.51 12.10 -20.78
CA GLY A 279 -41.78 12.02 -22.21
C GLY A 279 -41.99 13.41 -22.84
N ILE A 280 -41.32 13.70 -23.96
CA ILE A 280 -41.41 14.98 -24.67
C ILE A 280 -41.90 14.72 -26.10
N ILE A 281 -43.10 15.21 -26.41
CA ILE A 281 -43.76 15.13 -27.71
C ILE A 281 -43.41 16.37 -28.53
N THR A 282 -42.80 16.18 -29.70
CA THR A 282 -42.46 17.25 -30.65
C THR A 282 -43.28 17.12 -31.95
N LYS A 283 -43.25 18.20 -32.76
CA LYS A 283 -43.93 18.29 -34.06
C LYS A 283 -45.46 18.02 -34.00
N PRO A 284 -46.20 18.50 -32.98
CA PRO A 284 -47.66 18.29 -32.90
C PRO A 284 -48.42 18.94 -34.07
N ASP A 285 -47.82 19.95 -34.69
CA ASP A 285 -48.24 20.60 -35.94
C ASP A 285 -48.35 19.66 -37.15
N MET A 286 -47.71 18.49 -37.13
CA MET A 286 -47.80 17.48 -38.18
C MET A 286 -49.07 16.61 -38.08
N LEU A 287 -49.81 16.69 -36.96
CA LEU A 287 -51.05 15.95 -36.75
C LEU A 287 -52.21 16.60 -37.51
N ARG A 288 -53.11 15.79 -38.08
CA ARG A 288 -54.31 16.28 -38.77
C ARG A 288 -55.41 16.56 -37.74
N PRO A 289 -55.93 17.80 -37.62
CA PRO A 289 -56.96 18.15 -36.64
C PRO A 289 -58.21 17.25 -36.75
N GLY A 290 -58.68 16.76 -35.61
CA GLY A 290 -59.85 15.88 -35.49
C GLY A 290 -59.63 14.41 -35.88
N SER A 291 -58.43 14.04 -36.36
CA SER A 291 -58.12 12.65 -36.73
C SER A 291 -57.97 11.74 -35.51
N ASP A 292 -58.20 10.44 -35.68
CA ASP A 292 -58.01 9.46 -34.59
C ASP A 292 -56.54 9.33 -34.17
N ASN A 293 -55.60 9.63 -35.06
CA ASN A 293 -54.18 9.79 -34.71
C ASN A 293 -53.98 10.96 -33.72
N GLU A 294 -54.57 12.14 -33.99
CA GLU A 294 -54.50 13.26 -33.02
C GLU A 294 -55.08 12.87 -31.65
N LYS A 295 -56.19 12.13 -31.61
CA LYS A 295 -56.78 11.61 -30.37
C LYS A 295 -55.80 10.68 -29.63
N ALA A 296 -55.15 9.74 -30.33
CA ALA A 296 -54.16 8.85 -29.73
C ALA A 296 -52.96 9.61 -29.14
N TRP A 297 -52.45 10.64 -29.83
CA TRP A 297 -51.37 11.49 -29.31
C TRP A 297 -51.79 12.34 -28.11
N LEU A 298 -53.06 12.77 -28.04
CA LEU A 298 -53.61 13.45 -26.86
C LEU A 298 -53.83 12.49 -25.69
N ASP A 299 -54.23 11.25 -25.94
CA ASP A 299 -54.39 10.22 -24.91
C ASP A 299 -53.04 9.74 -24.36
N LEU A 300 -52.02 9.65 -25.21
CA LEU A 300 -50.62 9.50 -24.81
C LEU A 300 -50.17 10.68 -23.93
N ALA A 301 -50.38 11.92 -24.38
CA ALA A 301 -50.05 13.12 -23.59
C ALA A 301 -50.80 13.18 -22.25
N CYS A 302 -52.04 12.68 -22.19
CA CYS A 302 -52.82 12.51 -20.96
C CYS A 302 -52.38 11.32 -20.09
N ASN A 303 -51.25 10.66 -20.40
CA ASN A 303 -50.68 9.54 -19.64
C ASN A 303 -51.61 8.31 -19.57
N LYS A 304 -52.49 8.11 -20.56
CA LYS A 304 -53.50 7.03 -20.55
C LYS A 304 -52.93 5.69 -21.05
N ASP A 305 -52.22 5.74 -22.17
CA ASP A 305 -51.60 4.58 -22.82
C ASP A 305 -50.24 4.28 -22.19
N ILE A 306 -49.17 4.97 -22.62
CA ILE A 306 -47.85 4.83 -22.01
C ILE A 306 -47.78 5.70 -20.76
N LYS A 307 -47.83 5.05 -19.60
CA LYS A 307 -47.73 5.68 -18.28
C LYS A 307 -46.28 5.94 -17.90
N LEU A 308 -45.99 7.20 -17.56
CA LEU A 308 -44.76 7.67 -16.93
C LEU A 308 -45.12 8.43 -15.65
N ASP A 309 -44.40 8.23 -14.54
CA ASP A 309 -44.68 8.95 -13.29
C ASP A 309 -44.34 10.45 -13.40
N LEU A 310 -43.29 10.80 -14.18
CA LEU A 310 -43.00 12.20 -14.51
C LEU A 310 -43.94 12.76 -15.60
N GLY A 311 -44.75 11.90 -16.23
CA GLY A 311 -45.74 12.22 -17.25
C GLY A 311 -45.16 12.67 -18.60
N TRP A 312 -46.00 13.38 -19.36
CA TRP A 312 -45.68 13.87 -20.70
C TRP A 312 -45.67 15.40 -20.80
N HIS A 313 -45.04 15.93 -21.84
CA HIS A 313 -44.98 17.35 -22.19
C HIS A 313 -45.01 17.53 -23.72
N ILE A 314 -45.68 18.56 -24.24
CA ILE A 314 -45.79 18.84 -25.68
C ILE A 314 -45.08 20.15 -26.03
N VAL A 315 -44.27 20.16 -27.09
CA VAL A 315 -43.50 21.34 -27.54
C VAL A 315 -43.67 21.56 -29.05
N LYS A 316 -43.98 22.79 -29.48
CA LYS A 316 -43.90 23.18 -30.89
C LYS A 316 -42.55 23.83 -31.16
N ASN A 317 -41.77 23.24 -32.07
CA ASN A 317 -40.48 23.76 -32.50
C ASN A 317 -40.61 24.64 -33.76
N ARG A 318 -39.52 25.30 -34.20
CA ARG A 318 -39.47 25.99 -35.50
C ARG A 318 -39.72 24.99 -36.64
N GLU A 319 -40.52 25.41 -37.62
CA GLU A 319 -40.72 24.70 -38.89
C GLU A 319 -39.44 24.76 -39.74
N ASP A 320 -39.15 23.72 -40.53
CA ASP A 320 -37.83 23.52 -41.14
C ASP A 320 -37.45 24.58 -42.21
N GLY A 321 -38.40 25.39 -42.68
CA GLY A 321 -38.16 26.54 -43.58
C GLY A 321 -37.96 27.89 -42.88
N ASP A 322 -38.31 28.04 -41.61
CA ASP A 322 -38.33 29.33 -40.89
C ASP A 322 -37.02 29.56 -40.09
N MET A 323 -35.89 29.55 -40.80
CA MET A 323 -34.56 29.61 -40.20
C MET A 323 -34.15 31.01 -39.70
N ALA A 324 -34.92 32.06 -40.01
CA ALA A 324 -34.59 33.46 -39.71
C ALA A 324 -35.38 34.07 -38.53
N SER A 325 -36.40 33.40 -38.00
CA SER A 325 -37.27 33.98 -36.96
C SER A 325 -36.65 33.99 -35.56
N SER A 326 -36.91 35.05 -34.78
CA SER A 326 -36.39 35.18 -33.41
C SER A 326 -36.95 34.10 -32.48
N PHE A 327 -36.28 33.85 -31.35
CA PHE A 327 -36.80 32.93 -30.34
C PHE A 327 -38.16 33.41 -29.78
N GLU A 328 -38.40 34.73 -29.71
CA GLU A 328 -39.68 35.31 -29.32
C GLU A 328 -40.78 34.98 -30.33
N HIS A 329 -40.50 35.09 -31.63
CA HIS A 329 -41.47 34.76 -32.68
C HIS A 329 -41.88 33.28 -32.61
N ARG A 330 -40.91 32.38 -32.40
CA ARG A 330 -41.18 30.96 -32.10
C ARG A 330 -42.06 30.81 -30.86
N ASN A 331 -41.75 31.51 -29.77
CA ASN A 331 -42.50 31.40 -28.50
C ASN A 331 -43.94 31.94 -28.64
N ALA A 332 -44.15 32.99 -29.43
CA ALA A 332 -45.47 33.53 -29.76
C ALA A 332 -46.27 32.57 -30.67
N SER A 333 -45.63 31.98 -31.67
CA SER A 333 -46.23 30.95 -32.55
C SER A 333 -46.66 29.71 -31.76
N GLU A 334 -45.81 29.24 -30.83
CA GLU A 334 -46.13 28.12 -29.93
C GLU A 334 -47.32 28.41 -29.02
N ARG A 335 -47.35 29.58 -28.35
CA ARG A 335 -48.50 30.01 -27.53
C ARG A 335 -49.79 30.09 -28.36
N THR A 336 -49.70 30.62 -29.59
CA THR A 336 -50.84 30.75 -30.52
C THR A 336 -51.33 29.39 -31.05
N PHE A 337 -50.45 28.39 -31.13
CA PHE A 337 -50.82 27.01 -31.45
C PHE A 337 -51.56 26.36 -30.27
N PHE A 338 -50.99 26.37 -29.06
CA PHE A 338 -51.58 25.71 -27.90
C PHE A 338 -52.85 26.40 -27.33
N PHE A 339 -53.14 27.64 -27.71
CA PHE A 339 -54.41 28.29 -27.40
C PHE A 339 -55.60 27.75 -28.21
N LYS A 340 -55.36 26.91 -29.22
CA LYS A 340 -56.39 26.27 -30.04
C LYS A 340 -56.88 24.97 -29.40
N GLU A 341 -58.13 24.62 -29.68
CA GLU A 341 -58.62 23.26 -29.51
C GLU A 341 -57.84 22.30 -30.44
N PRO A 342 -57.55 21.06 -30.03
CA PRO A 342 -57.90 20.44 -28.74
C PRO A 342 -56.94 20.76 -27.58
N TYR A 343 -55.73 21.27 -27.86
CA TYR A 343 -54.65 21.45 -26.89
C TYR A 343 -55.01 22.37 -25.71
N ARG A 344 -55.89 23.36 -25.92
CA ARG A 344 -56.41 24.28 -24.89
C ARG A 344 -57.02 23.58 -23.67
N LYS A 345 -57.46 22.32 -23.79
CA LYS A 345 -58.03 21.52 -22.69
C LYS A 345 -56.98 20.82 -21.82
N LEU A 346 -55.72 20.79 -22.25
CA LEU A 346 -54.62 20.19 -21.48
C LEU A 346 -54.05 21.19 -20.46
N PRO A 347 -53.52 20.72 -19.31
CA PRO A 347 -52.89 21.61 -18.33
C PRO A 347 -51.74 22.42 -18.93
N HIS A 348 -51.71 23.74 -18.68
CA HIS A 348 -50.67 24.62 -19.21
C HIS A 348 -49.23 24.23 -18.79
N GLU A 349 -49.06 23.53 -17.66
CA GLU A 349 -47.77 22.97 -17.20
C GLU A 349 -47.22 21.83 -18.09
N MET A 350 -48.02 21.36 -19.05
CA MET A 350 -47.68 20.30 -20.00
C MET A 350 -47.45 20.84 -21.42
N LEU A 351 -47.55 22.16 -21.63
CA LEU A 351 -47.56 22.79 -22.95
C LEU A 351 -46.48 23.87 -23.10
N GLY A 352 -45.57 23.65 -24.03
CA GLY A 352 -44.64 24.65 -24.55
C GLY A 352 -43.37 24.87 -23.74
N VAL A 353 -42.37 25.45 -24.41
CA VAL A 353 -40.99 25.56 -23.92
C VAL A 353 -40.88 26.27 -22.56
N GLY A 354 -41.71 27.29 -22.32
CA GLY A 354 -41.71 28.03 -21.07
C GLY A 354 -42.05 27.14 -19.87
N ALA A 355 -43.12 26.34 -19.97
CA ALA A 355 -43.49 25.38 -18.95
C ALA A 355 -42.45 24.26 -18.82
N LEU A 356 -41.89 23.78 -19.94
CA LEU A 356 -40.85 22.75 -19.92
C LEU A 356 -39.61 23.17 -19.12
N ARG A 357 -39.06 24.38 -19.34
CA ARG A 357 -37.88 24.87 -18.60
C ARG A 357 -38.11 24.87 -17.09
N LEU A 358 -39.28 25.34 -16.64
CA LEU A 358 -39.64 25.38 -15.22
C LEU A 358 -39.82 23.98 -14.63
N ARG A 359 -40.48 23.08 -15.37
CA ARG A 359 -40.67 21.67 -14.99
C ARG A 359 -39.36 20.91 -14.92
N LEU A 360 -38.44 21.10 -15.86
CA LEU A 360 -37.10 20.51 -15.83
C LEU A 360 -36.26 21.02 -14.66
N SER A 361 -36.28 22.33 -14.38
CA SER A 361 -35.59 22.88 -13.21
C SER A 361 -36.17 22.34 -11.90
N LYS A 362 -37.50 22.15 -11.80
CA LYS A 362 -38.11 21.49 -10.64
C LYS A 362 -37.68 20.02 -10.51
N LEU A 363 -37.84 19.23 -11.58
CA LEU A 363 -37.49 17.81 -11.59
C LEU A 363 -36.04 17.56 -11.19
N LEU A 364 -35.09 18.33 -11.72
CA LEU A 364 -33.67 18.20 -11.36
C LEU A 364 -33.42 18.46 -9.87
N ARG A 365 -34.07 19.47 -9.27
CA ARG A 365 -33.90 19.79 -7.84
C ARG A 365 -34.54 18.75 -6.93
N ASP A 366 -35.75 18.32 -7.24
CA ASP A 366 -36.49 17.34 -6.44
C ASP A 366 -35.75 15.98 -6.47
N HIS A 367 -35.17 15.62 -7.61
CA HIS A 367 -34.27 14.46 -7.78
C HIS A 367 -32.94 14.64 -7.04
N LEU A 368 -32.23 15.76 -7.21
CA LEU A 368 -30.98 16.05 -6.50
C LEU A 368 -31.15 15.99 -4.98
N LYS A 369 -32.23 16.58 -4.45
CA LYS A 369 -32.56 16.55 -3.02
C LYS A 369 -32.81 15.13 -2.49
N LYS A 370 -33.31 14.23 -3.34
CA LYS A 370 -33.50 12.80 -3.03
C LYS A 370 -32.19 12.00 -3.07
N GLU A 371 -31.32 12.27 -4.06
CA GLU A 371 -30.09 11.48 -4.27
C GLU A 371 -28.88 11.96 -3.44
N ILE A 372 -28.79 13.24 -3.08
CA ILE A 372 -27.65 13.80 -2.32
C ILE A 372 -27.34 13.05 -1.01
N PRO A 373 -28.32 12.69 -0.15
CA PRO A 373 -28.03 11.94 1.08
C PRO A 373 -27.42 10.55 0.82
N GLY A 374 -27.92 9.84 -0.20
CA GLY A 374 -27.37 8.53 -0.61
C GLY A 374 -25.96 8.65 -1.19
N LEU A 375 -25.72 9.69 -2.00
CA LEU A 375 -24.40 9.98 -2.55
C LEU A 375 -23.37 10.38 -1.47
N GLN A 376 -23.80 11.10 -0.42
CA GLN A 376 -22.96 11.41 0.74
C GLN A 376 -22.63 10.14 1.58
N GLN A 377 -23.58 9.23 1.73
CA GLN A 377 -23.36 7.93 2.38
C GLN A 377 -22.36 7.08 1.57
N GLU A 378 -22.61 6.88 0.27
CA GLU A 378 -21.74 6.12 -0.63
C GLU A 378 -20.30 6.69 -0.66
N LEU A 379 -20.15 8.01 -0.70
CA LEU A 379 -18.86 8.70 -0.57
C LEU A 379 -18.14 8.36 0.75
N THR A 380 -18.88 8.30 1.86
CA THR A 380 -18.33 8.01 3.19
C THR A 380 -17.92 6.54 3.32
N GLU A 381 -18.72 5.62 2.77
CA GLU A 381 -18.42 4.18 2.73
C GLU A 381 -17.19 3.89 1.84
N VAL A 382 -17.12 4.48 0.65
CA VAL A 382 -15.96 4.34 -0.25
C VAL A 382 -14.69 4.97 0.35
N LEU A 383 -14.80 6.06 1.12
CA LEU A 383 -13.68 6.64 1.86
C LEU A 383 -13.21 5.72 2.99
N ALA A 384 -14.13 5.13 3.77
CA ALA A 384 -13.78 4.17 4.82
C ALA A 384 -13.05 2.93 4.27
N ILE A 385 -13.54 2.36 3.17
CA ILE A 385 -12.87 1.25 2.46
C ILE A 385 -11.48 1.67 1.96
N THR A 386 -11.33 2.90 1.45
CA THR A 386 -10.03 3.42 0.99
C THR A 386 -9.04 3.61 2.14
N TYR A 387 -9.50 3.97 3.34
CA TYR A 387 -8.67 3.98 4.56
C TYR A 387 -8.26 2.57 5.00
N GLU A 388 -9.18 1.61 5.02
CA GLU A 388 -8.91 0.21 5.38
C GLU A 388 -7.90 -0.43 4.41
N ASP A 389 -8.00 -0.14 3.11
CA ASP A 389 -7.05 -0.59 2.09
C ASP A 389 -5.67 0.07 2.22
N LEU A 390 -5.58 1.31 2.72
CA LEU A 390 -4.30 1.95 3.05
C LEU A 390 -3.66 1.37 4.32
N GLU A 391 -4.46 1.05 5.33
CA GLU A 391 -3.98 0.43 6.57
C GLU A 391 -3.39 -0.97 6.32
N LYS A 392 -3.99 -1.75 5.41
CA LYS A 392 -3.45 -3.05 4.95
C LYS A 392 -2.07 -2.95 4.27
N LEU A 393 -1.69 -1.80 3.73
CA LEU A 393 -0.34 -1.56 3.18
C LEU A 393 0.69 -1.17 4.25
N GLY A 394 0.26 -0.91 5.49
CA GLY A 394 1.12 -0.49 6.60
C GLY A 394 1.71 0.91 6.44
N GLU A 395 2.66 1.25 7.32
CA GLU A 395 3.36 2.54 7.29
C GLU A 395 4.00 2.79 5.92
N SER A 396 3.88 4.03 5.42
CA SER A 396 4.54 4.47 4.19
C SER A 396 6.06 4.36 4.33
N ARG A 397 6.71 3.83 3.30
CA ARG A 397 8.17 3.80 3.12
C ARG A 397 8.56 4.37 1.75
N GLY A 398 7.77 5.31 1.23
CA GLY A 398 7.94 5.89 -0.10
C GLY A 398 9.13 6.85 -0.22
N THR A 399 9.49 7.53 0.87
CA THR A 399 10.63 8.46 0.94
C THR A 399 11.74 7.95 1.86
N PHE A 400 12.97 8.42 1.62
CA PHE A 400 14.15 8.11 2.44
C PHE A 400 13.97 8.43 3.94
N GLN A 401 13.31 9.54 4.27
CA GLN A 401 13.06 9.93 5.67
C GLN A 401 12.07 8.98 6.37
N GLU A 402 11.05 8.49 5.67
CA GLU A 402 10.14 7.47 6.18
C GLU A 402 10.85 6.13 6.34
N GLN A 403 11.68 5.73 5.36
CA GLN A 403 12.48 4.50 5.39
C GLN A 403 13.43 4.46 6.60
N ILE A 404 14.18 5.55 6.86
CA ILE A 404 14.99 5.71 8.09
C ILE A 404 14.10 5.56 9.32
N THR A 405 12.99 6.31 9.39
CA THR A 405 12.13 6.33 10.57
C THR A 405 11.57 4.94 10.89
N TYR A 406 11.12 4.21 9.87
CA TYR A 406 10.63 2.84 9.97
C TYR A 406 11.74 1.86 10.38
N LEU A 407 12.92 1.93 9.76
CA LEU A 407 14.08 1.10 10.16
C LEU A 407 14.51 1.38 11.59
N THR A 408 14.54 2.63 12.04
CA THR A 408 14.94 2.99 13.41
C THR A 408 13.91 2.49 14.44
N LYS A 409 12.60 2.67 14.21
CA LYS A 409 11.55 2.03 15.02
C LYS A 409 11.77 0.52 15.12
N THR A 410 12.01 -0.11 13.96
CA THR A 410 12.21 -1.56 13.83
C THR A 410 13.41 -2.04 14.63
N ALA A 411 14.57 -1.39 14.48
CA ALA A 411 15.80 -1.76 15.19
C ALA A 411 15.68 -1.56 16.70
N MET A 412 15.02 -0.49 17.15
CA MET A 412 14.72 -0.31 18.58
C MET A 412 13.81 -1.42 19.13
N ALA A 413 12.80 -1.86 18.37
CA ALA A 413 11.91 -2.95 18.78
C ALA A 413 12.63 -4.32 18.81
N VAL A 414 13.41 -4.64 17.78
CA VAL A 414 14.25 -5.85 17.70
C VAL A 414 15.24 -5.88 18.86
N GLN A 415 16.01 -4.81 19.06
CA GLN A 415 16.98 -4.71 20.15
C GLN A 415 16.29 -4.87 21.52
N ALA A 416 15.17 -4.20 21.76
CA ALA A 416 14.44 -4.29 23.03
C ALA A 416 13.92 -5.72 23.33
N LEU A 417 13.38 -6.42 22.32
CA LEU A 417 12.97 -7.82 22.49
C LEU A 417 14.16 -8.76 22.69
N THR A 418 15.25 -8.59 21.94
CA THR A 418 16.45 -9.41 22.08
C THR A 418 17.12 -9.22 23.45
N GLU A 419 17.28 -7.98 23.92
CA GLU A 419 17.81 -7.71 25.27
C GLU A 419 16.90 -8.25 26.38
N ALA A 420 15.58 -8.10 26.25
CA ALA A 420 14.62 -8.64 27.21
C ALA A 420 14.70 -10.19 27.27
N ALA A 421 14.76 -10.85 26.12
CA ALA A 421 14.89 -12.30 26.00
C ALA A 421 16.21 -12.84 26.58
N ILE A 422 17.32 -12.11 26.41
CA ILE A 422 18.65 -12.45 26.97
C ILE A 422 18.70 -12.22 28.48
N GLN A 423 18.00 -11.21 29.00
CA GLN A 423 17.96 -10.88 30.42
C GLN A 423 16.89 -11.67 31.20
N GLY A 424 15.98 -12.37 30.51
CA GLY A 424 14.87 -13.10 31.12
C GLY A 424 13.70 -12.20 31.56
N ARG A 425 13.57 -11.01 30.97
CA ARG A 425 12.44 -10.09 31.19
C ARG A 425 11.33 -10.44 30.20
N TYR A 426 10.21 -10.95 30.70
CA TYR A 426 9.14 -11.54 29.89
C TYR A 426 7.82 -10.76 29.94
N ASP A 427 7.89 -9.46 30.20
CA ASP A 427 6.73 -8.57 30.39
C ASP A 427 6.01 -8.21 29.07
N ASN A 428 6.66 -8.44 27.93
CA ASN A 428 6.08 -8.21 26.60
C ASN A 428 5.22 -9.40 26.16
N ALA A 429 4.08 -9.12 25.52
CA ALA A 429 3.18 -10.14 24.97
C ALA A 429 3.85 -11.14 24.01
N PHE A 430 4.96 -10.77 23.35
CA PHE A 430 5.79 -11.70 22.55
C PHE A 430 6.32 -12.90 23.35
N PHE A 431 6.38 -12.82 24.68
CA PHE A 431 6.82 -13.89 25.57
C PHE A 431 5.66 -14.65 26.24
N SER A 432 4.41 -14.53 25.76
CA SER A 432 3.29 -15.33 26.26
C SER A 432 3.56 -16.83 26.09
N ILE A 433 3.02 -17.63 27.02
CA ILE A 433 2.94 -19.09 26.86
C ILE A 433 1.50 -19.39 26.43
N GLU A 434 1.33 -20.06 25.30
CA GLU A 434 0.08 -20.75 24.97
C GLU A 434 0.17 -22.20 25.48
N ASP A 435 -0.96 -22.86 25.75
CA ASP A 435 -1.00 -24.19 26.39
C ASP A 435 -0.30 -25.31 25.58
N SER A 436 -0.03 -25.09 24.30
CA SER A 436 0.79 -25.93 23.41
C SER A 436 2.30 -25.83 23.65
N HIS A 437 2.78 -24.76 24.30
CA HIS A 437 4.20 -24.41 24.43
C HIS A 437 4.68 -24.45 25.90
N ILE A 438 4.21 -25.45 26.66
CA ILE A 438 4.56 -25.66 28.08
C ILE A 438 6.00 -26.22 28.26
N SER A 439 6.54 -26.95 27.27
CA SER A 439 7.94 -27.41 27.28
C SER A 439 8.91 -26.32 26.81
N PRO A 440 10.15 -26.24 27.37
CA PRO A 440 11.18 -25.30 26.89
C PRO A 440 11.49 -25.47 25.40
N GLU A 441 11.54 -26.72 24.94
CA GLU A 441 11.77 -27.10 23.54
C GLU A 441 10.72 -26.54 22.58
N ASN A 442 9.48 -26.33 23.05
CA ASN A 442 8.42 -25.72 22.24
C ASN A 442 8.39 -24.19 22.37
N ASN A 443 8.96 -23.58 23.42
CA ASN A 443 8.87 -22.14 23.67
C ASN A 443 10.18 -21.41 23.35
N THR A 444 10.56 -21.41 22.07
CA THR A 444 11.78 -20.76 21.57
C THR A 444 11.83 -19.24 21.82
N ALA A 445 10.69 -18.57 22.04
CA ALA A 445 10.62 -17.15 22.33
C ALA A 445 11.28 -16.76 23.67
N ARG A 446 11.22 -17.64 24.69
CA ARG A 446 11.85 -17.40 26.01
C ARG A 446 13.33 -17.81 26.05
N LEU A 447 14.13 -17.31 25.11
CA LEU A 447 15.52 -17.70 24.84
C LEU A 447 16.37 -17.99 26.10
N ARG A 448 16.43 -17.08 27.08
CA ARG A 448 17.19 -17.28 28.33
C ARG A 448 16.76 -18.52 29.12
N ALA A 449 15.48 -18.88 29.17
CA ALA A 449 15.00 -20.08 29.83
C ALA A 449 15.52 -21.36 29.14
N ASN A 450 15.50 -21.37 27.80
CA ASN A 450 15.95 -22.52 27.01
C ASN A 450 17.48 -22.68 27.07
N VAL A 451 18.22 -21.57 27.06
CA VAL A 451 19.68 -21.59 27.29
C VAL A 451 20.02 -22.11 28.69
N GLN A 452 19.23 -21.79 29.72
CA GLN A 452 19.40 -22.40 31.06
C GLN A 452 19.04 -23.89 31.07
N TYR A 453 17.99 -24.31 30.37
CA TYR A 453 17.63 -25.73 30.19
C TYR A 453 18.76 -26.52 29.51
N TYR A 454 19.23 -26.07 28.34
CA TYR A 454 20.34 -26.71 27.63
C TYR A 454 21.65 -26.67 28.43
N ASN A 455 21.97 -25.60 29.15
CA ASN A 455 23.14 -25.57 30.04
C ASN A 455 23.02 -26.58 31.19
N GLY A 456 21.80 -26.84 31.69
CA GLY A 456 21.49 -27.92 32.62
C GLY A 456 21.70 -29.31 32.00
N GLU A 457 21.19 -29.54 30.80
CA GLU A 457 21.40 -30.78 30.04
C GLU A 457 22.88 -31.05 29.75
N PHE A 458 23.62 -30.04 29.29
CA PHE A 458 25.06 -30.14 29.09
C PHE A 458 25.79 -30.52 30.38
N SER A 459 25.39 -29.95 31.53
CA SER A 459 25.97 -30.35 32.82
C SER A 459 25.65 -31.80 33.18
N ARG A 460 24.41 -32.27 32.97
CA ARG A 460 24.00 -33.68 33.19
C ARG A 460 24.74 -34.63 32.25
N ASN A 461 24.86 -34.27 30.97
CA ASN A 461 25.48 -35.08 29.94
C ASN A 461 27.01 -35.17 30.09
N MET A 462 27.67 -34.09 30.53
CA MET A 462 29.08 -34.14 30.91
C MET A 462 29.32 -35.07 32.11
N GLN A 463 28.45 -35.05 33.13
CA GLN A 463 28.57 -35.92 34.30
C GLN A 463 28.37 -37.42 33.96
N ARG A 464 27.41 -37.73 33.07
CA ARG A 464 27.06 -39.08 32.65
C ARG A 464 27.99 -39.67 31.58
N TYR A 465 28.30 -38.89 30.54
CA TYR A 465 28.92 -39.35 29.28
C TYR A 465 30.28 -38.74 28.99
N GLY A 466 30.74 -37.75 29.77
CA GLY A 466 32.05 -37.12 29.59
C GLY A 466 33.25 -38.04 29.87
N ARG A 467 33.03 -39.29 30.30
CA ARG A 467 34.07 -40.25 30.71
C ARG A 467 34.25 -41.31 29.62
N LYS A 468 35.48 -41.64 29.24
CA LYS A 468 35.73 -42.76 28.33
C LYS A 468 35.44 -44.12 28.98
N THR A 469 35.70 -44.28 30.29
CA THR A 469 35.37 -45.50 31.03
C THR A 469 34.65 -45.23 32.35
N MET A 470 33.86 -46.21 32.81
CA MET A 470 33.06 -46.13 34.03
C MET A 470 33.35 -47.34 34.92
N ILE A 471 33.66 -47.08 36.19
CA ILE A 471 33.93 -48.13 37.18
C ILE A 471 32.59 -48.67 37.71
N VAL A 472 32.37 -49.98 37.62
CA VAL A 472 31.08 -50.60 38.02
C VAL A 472 31.03 -50.97 39.52
N GLU A 473 32.19 -51.12 40.17
CA GLU A 473 32.32 -51.79 41.47
C GLU A 473 32.87 -50.88 42.59
N ASP A 474 32.86 -49.56 42.41
CA ASP A 474 33.40 -48.62 43.41
C ASP A 474 32.43 -48.45 44.60
N GLN A 475 32.50 -49.37 45.58
CA GLN A 475 31.68 -49.42 46.81
C GLN A 475 31.74 -48.15 47.69
N ARG A 476 32.48 -47.11 47.26
CA ARG A 476 32.59 -45.79 47.90
C ARG A 476 31.71 -44.72 47.23
N MET A 477 30.93 -45.08 46.20
CA MET A 477 29.99 -44.19 45.49
C MET A 477 28.53 -44.54 45.81
N ASP A 478 27.65 -43.56 45.64
CA ASP A 478 26.23 -43.63 46.03
C ASP A 478 25.42 -44.39 44.95
N PRO A 479 24.63 -45.44 45.29
CA PRO A 479 23.94 -46.27 44.28
C PRO A 479 23.02 -45.50 43.31
N GLY A 480 22.59 -44.29 43.66
CA GLY A 480 21.74 -43.45 42.82
C GLY A 480 22.42 -42.70 41.66
N GLU A 481 23.76 -42.70 41.53
CA GLU A 481 24.43 -41.87 40.51
C GLU A 481 24.40 -42.45 39.07
N PHE A 482 24.16 -43.76 38.87
CA PHE A 482 24.51 -44.42 37.57
C PHE A 482 23.51 -45.40 36.93
N GLU A 483 22.22 -45.43 37.33
CA GLU A 483 21.20 -46.00 36.44
C GLU A 483 20.86 -45.02 35.30
N VAL A 484 21.37 -45.30 34.11
CA VAL A 484 20.92 -44.63 32.87
C VAL A 484 19.58 -45.26 32.49
N GLU A 485 18.49 -44.51 32.66
CA GLU A 485 17.15 -44.95 32.27
C GLU A 485 17.12 -45.38 30.79
N PRO A 486 16.58 -46.57 30.43
CA PRO A 486 16.50 -47.05 29.04
C PRO A 486 15.67 -46.16 28.08
N ARG A 487 15.00 -45.14 28.62
CA ARG A 487 14.34 -44.07 27.87
C ARG A 487 15.35 -43.03 27.37
N VAL A 488 16.23 -42.56 28.26
CA VAL A 488 17.25 -41.54 27.98
C VAL A 488 18.24 -42.04 26.93
N GLU A 489 18.59 -43.33 26.95
CA GLU A 489 19.44 -43.95 25.92
C GLU A 489 18.82 -43.89 24.52
N LYS A 490 17.49 -44.04 24.40
CA LYS A 490 16.78 -43.91 23.11
C LYS A 490 16.67 -42.46 22.66
N GLU A 491 16.42 -41.54 23.58
CA GLU A 491 16.37 -40.11 23.31
C GLU A 491 17.75 -39.59 22.85
N LEU A 492 18.86 -40.10 23.42
CA LEU A 492 20.23 -39.88 22.95
C LEU A 492 20.53 -40.45 21.55
N ILE A 493 20.09 -41.68 21.26
CA ILE A 493 20.26 -42.30 19.94
C ILE A 493 19.48 -41.51 18.88
N ALA A 494 18.25 -41.11 19.17
CA ALA A 494 17.45 -40.27 18.28
C ALA A 494 18.11 -38.91 18.05
N TRP A 495 18.60 -38.25 19.11
CA TRP A 495 19.33 -36.99 19.02
C TRP A 495 20.58 -37.11 18.13
N ALA A 496 21.44 -38.11 18.38
CA ALA A 496 22.61 -38.38 17.55
C ALA A 496 22.25 -38.63 16.07
N GLN A 497 21.16 -39.37 15.80
CA GLN A 497 20.66 -39.62 14.43
C GLN A 497 20.07 -38.36 13.75
N THR A 498 19.50 -37.42 14.50
CA THR A 498 19.05 -36.12 13.94
C THR A 498 20.21 -35.15 13.68
N VAL A 499 21.28 -35.24 14.48
CA VAL A 499 22.53 -34.48 14.28
C VAL A 499 23.25 -34.97 13.02
N ASP A 500 23.39 -36.29 12.86
CA ASP A 500 24.06 -36.95 11.72
C ASP A 500 23.55 -36.44 10.35
N GLN A 501 22.27 -36.07 10.25
CA GLN A 501 21.68 -35.54 9.01
C GLN A 501 22.04 -34.07 8.71
N ASN A 502 22.39 -33.26 9.72
CA ASN A 502 22.53 -31.81 9.63
C ASN A 502 23.94 -31.26 9.93
N THR A 503 24.87 -32.06 10.46
CA THR A 503 26.25 -31.62 10.74
C THR A 503 27.26 -32.00 9.64
N ASP A 504 28.42 -31.36 9.73
CA ASP A 504 29.60 -31.58 8.87
C ASP A 504 30.08 -33.04 8.88
N SER A 505 30.73 -33.49 7.81
CA SER A 505 30.94 -34.92 7.51
C SER A 505 31.78 -35.69 8.53
N ASP A 506 32.64 -34.99 9.27
CA ASP A 506 33.67 -35.58 10.12
C ASP A 506 33.10 -36.12 11.44
N LEU A 507 31.92 -35.65 11.88
CA LEU A 507 31.30 -36.10 13.14
C LEU A 507 30.63 -37.48 13.04
N ARG A 508 30.44 -38.01 11.83
CA ARG A 508 29.73 -39.27 11.55
C ARG A 508 30.47 -40.55 11.95
N GLN A 509 31.71 -40.46 12.40
CA GLN A 509 32.62 -41.62 12.53
C GLN A 509 32.83 -42.11 13.97
N HIS A 510 32.18 -41.50 14.98
CA HIS A 510 32.41 -41.84 16.38
C HIS A 510 31.60 -43.06 16.87
N GLU A 511 32.24 -43.92 17.66
CA GLU A 511 31.54 -44.94 18.47
C GLU A 511 30.52 -44.30 19.43
N PRO A 512 29.51 -45.05 19.93
CA PRO A 512 28.52 -44.55 20.86
C PRO A 512 29.15 -43.87 22.09
N LEU A 513 28.60 -42.72 22.50
CA LEU A 513 28.99 -41.91 23.66
C LEU A 513 28.80 -42.59 25.04
N LEU A 514 28.62 -43.92 25.08
CA LEU A 514 28.42 -44.70 26.29
C LEU A 514 29.79 -45.04 26.92
N PRO A 515 30.08 -44.61 28.16
CA PRO A 515 31.34 -44.95 28.83
C PRO A 515 31.55 -46.46 28.93
N LYS A 516 32.72 -46.95 28.53
CA LYS A 516 33.02 -48.38 28.54
C LYS A 516 33.15 -48.86 29.99
N LYS A 517 32.26 -49.80 30.39
CA LYS A 517 32.19 -50.33 31.76
C LYS A 517 33.40 -51.21 32.07
N VAL A 518 34.07 -50.94 33.18
CA VAL A 518 35.29 -51.64 33.66
C VAL A 518 35.23 -51.89 35.17
N THR A 519 36.00 -52.87 35.66
CA THR A 519 36.24 -53.05 37.10
C THR A 519 37.28 -52.05 37.62
N ARG A 520 37.38 -51.88 38.95
CA ARG A 520 38.43 -51.01 39.52
C ARG A 520 39.83 -51.57 39.23
N ASP A 521 40.01 -52.88 39.34
CA ASP A 521 41.30 -53.53 39.05
C ASP A 521 41.70 -53.43 37.57
N GLN A 522 40.75 -53.57 36.62
CA GLN A 522 41.03 -53.34 35.20
C GLN A 522 41.54 -51.92 34.92
N ALA A 523 40.99 -50.92 35.61
CA ALA A 523 41.43 -49.54 35.49
C ALA A 523 42.81 -49.29 36.14
N ILE A 524 43.11 -49.95 37.27
CA ILE A 524 44.45 -49.93 37.90
C ILE A 524 45.46 -50.65 37.01
N ASP A 525 45.13 -51.80 36.43
CA ASP A 525 46.01 -52.54 35.53
C ASP A 525 46.29 -51.75 34.25
N HIS A 526 45.31 -51.01 33.72
CA HIS A 526 45.53 -50.05 32.64
C HIS A 526 46.49 -48.93 33.06
N ALA A 527 46.29 -48.34 34.26
CA ALA A 527 47.21 -47.34 34.80
C ALA A 527 48.64 -47.88 35.02
N ILE A 528 48.80 -49.17 35.38
CA ILE A 528 50.10 -49.85 35.44
C ILE A 528 50.74 -49.92 34.04
N GLN A 529 49.99 -50.23 32.98
CA GLN A 529 50.55 -50.26 31.62
C GLN A 529 50.94 -48.86 31.14
N VAL A 530 50.09 -47.84 31.36
CA VAL A 530 50.44 -46.45 31.04
C VAL A 530 51.68 -46.01 31.83
N MET A 531 51.74 -46.26 33.13
CA MET A 531 52.91 -45.95 33.97
C MET A 531 54.19 -46.67 33.51
N LYS A 532 54.10 -47.90 33.00
CA LYS A 532 55.24 -48.64 32.41
C LYS A 532 55.69 -48.03 31.07
N LEU A 533 54.76 -47.52 30.26
CA LEU A 533 55.07 -46.88 28.98
C LEU A 533 55.62 -45.45 29.15
N SER A 534 55.12 -44.70 30.13
CA SER A 534 55.60 -43.34 30.47
C SER A 534 56.85 -43.33 31.39
N ARG A 535 57.46 -44.49 31.67
CA ARG A 535 58.43 -44.66 32.75
C ARG A 535 59.75 -43.94 32.45
N GLY A 536 60.11 -42.98 33.32
CA GLY A 536 61.36 -42.22 33.21
C GLY A 536 62.56 -42.93 33.85
N ARG A 537 63.52 -42.14 34.35
CA ARG A 537 64.66 -42.61 35.17
C ARG A 537 64.26 -42.73 36.66
N GLU A 538 63.04 -43.16 36.91
CA GLU A 538 62.37 -43.15 38.21
C GLU A 538 62.56 -44.47 38.95
N LEU A 539 62.49 -44.45 40.28
CA LEU A 539 62.61 -45.65 41.10
C LEU A 539 61.30 -46.46 41.08
N PRO A 540 61.35 -47.81 41.19
CA PRO A 540 60.17 -48.64 41.43
C PRO A 540 59.37 -48.13 42.64
N GLY A 541 58.04 -48.11 42.54
CA GLY A 541 57.18 -47.47 43.53
C GLY A 541 57.02 -45.95 43.43
N SER A 542 57.56 -45.31 42.39
CA SER A 542 57.28 -43.91 42.05
C SER A 542 56.82 -43.76 40.59
N PHE A 543 56.09 -42.69 40.29
CA PHE A 543 55.51 -42.45 38.97
C PHE A 543 55.67 -41.00 38.50
N ASN A 544 55.95 -40.83 37.22
CA ASN A 544 55.98 -39.54 36.52
C ASN A 544 54.61 -38.83 36.61
N PRO A 545 54.52 -37.58 37.13
CA PRO A 545 53.27 -36.81 37.17
C PRO A 545 52.59 -36.62 35.80
N GLN A 546 53.32 -36.76 34.68
CA GLN A 546 52.75 -36.76 33.34
C GLN A 546 51.76 -37.93 33.09
N VAL A 547 51.85 -39.04 33.84
CA VAL A 547 50.89 -40.16 33.77
C VAL A 547 49.47 -39.69 34.09
N ILE A 548 49.30 -38.79 35.07
CA ILE A 548 47.99 -38.19 35.41
C ILE A 548 47.44 -37.43 34.19
N GLY A 549 48.30 -36.67 33.50
CA GLY A 549 47.93 -35.95 32.28
C GLY A 549 47.67 -36.84 31.07
N GLN A 550 48.24 -38.05 30.99
CA GLN A 550 47.87 -39.02 29.97
C GLN A 550 46.51 -39.64 30.26
N LEU A 551 46.32 -40.23 31.45
CA LEU A 551 45.07 -40.86 31.86
C LEU A 551 43.88 -39.88 31.80
N PHE A 552 44.08 -38.62 32.21
CA PHE A 552 43.05 -37.57 32.11
C PHE A 552 42.64 -37.26 30.66
N ARG A 553 43.60 -37.23 29.71
CA ARG A 553 43.28 -36.98 28.30
C ARG A 553 42.55 -38.15 27.66
N GLU A 554 42.94 -39.38 28.01
CA GLU A 554 42.22 -40.59 27.64
C GLU A 554 40.79 -40.61 28.22
N GLN A 555 40.57 -40.14 29.46
CA GLN A 555 39.23 -40.05 30.05
C GLN A 555 38.36 -38.91 29.51
N SER A 556 38.96 -37.79 29.09
CA SER A 556 38.25 -36.57 28.64
C SER A 556 38.02 -36.48 27.13
N GLU A 557 38.38 -37.51 26.35
CA GLU A 557 38.12 -37.61 24.91
C GLU A 557 36.66 -37.26 24.50
N PRO A 558 35.59 -37.69 25.22
CA PRO A 558 34.21 -37.35 24.83
C PRO A 558 33.85 -35.87 24.95
N TRP A 559 34.61 -35.06 25.70
CA TRP A 559 34.26 -33.66 26.02
C TRP A 559 34.13 -32.78 24.77
N ARG A 560 34.95 -33.02 23.74
CA ARG A 560 34.90 -32.31 22.46
C ARG A 560 33.53 -32.46 21.80
N LEU A 561 33.05 -33.70 21.70
CA LEU A 561 31.79 -34.01 21.02
C LEU A 561 30.60 -33.45 21.81
N ILE A 562 30.53 -33.70 23.11
CA ILE A 562 29.44 -33.22 23.97
C ILE A 562 29.34 -31.68 23.95
N ALA A 563 30.47 -30.97 23.96
CA ALA A 563 30.48 -29.51 23.92
C ALA A 563 30.13 -28.92 22.54
N LEU A 564 30.53 -29.56 21.43
CA LEU A 564 30.13 -29.14 20.08
C LEU A 564 28.62 -29.28 19.87
N LEU A 565 28.03 -30.40 20.32
CA LEU A 565 26.60 -30.67 20.17
C LEU A 565 25.74 -29.71 21.02
N HIS A 566 26.21 -29.33 22.21
CA HIS A 566 25.59 -28.28 23.03
C HIS A 566 25.64 -26.90 22.35
N LEU A 567 26.78 -26.54 21.76
CA LEU A 567 26.97 -25.30 21.01
C LEU A 567 26.00 -25.22 19.83
N ASP A 568 25.92 -26.27 19.00
CA ASP A 568 25.06 -26.28 17.82
C ASP A 568 23.56 -26.27 18.18
N ALA A 569 23.14 -26.95 19.26
CA ALA A 569 21.76 -26.87 19.76
C ALA A 569 21.36 -25.45 20.19
N ILE A 570 22.24 -24.73 20.90
CA ILE A 570 21.97 -23.34 21.28
C ILE A 570 22.04 -22.42 20.06
N ALA A 571 22.99 -22.62 19.13
CA ALA A 571 23.07 -21.83 17.90
C ALA A 571 21.78 -21.94 17.06
N THR A 572 21.22 -23.15 16.91
CA THR A 572 19.91 -23.37 16.27
C THR A 572 18.79 -22.64 17.03
N THR A 573 18.78 -22.71 18.36
CA THR A 573 17.79 -22.02 19.20
C THR A 573 17.86 -20.49 19.03
N CYS A 574 19.07 -19.90 18.99
CA CYS A 574 19.26 -18.48 18.74
C CYS A 574 18.78 -18.08 17.33
N SER A 575 19.06 -18.91 16.30
CA SER A 575 18.60 -18.66 14.92
C SER A 575 17.07 -18.61 14.83
N VAL A 576 16.37 -19.59 15.39
CA VAL A 576 14.90 -19.64 15.44
C VAL A 576 14.32 -18.47 16.25
N PHE A 577 14.96 -18.11 17.37
CA PHE A 577 14.56 -16.94 18.14
C PHE A 577 14.62 -15.64 17.32
N VAL A 578 15.73 -15.40 16.60
CA VAL A 578 15.88 -14.21 15.75
C VAL A 578 14.84 -14.18 14.63
N ASP A 579 14.54 -15.32 14.02
CA ASP A 579 13.56 -15.42 12.93
C ASP A 579 12.14 -14.99 13.38
N MET A 580 11.73 -15.38 14.59
CA MET A 580 10.45 -14.96 15.19
C MET A 580 10.43 -13.50 15.64
N VAL A 581 11.55 -12.97 16.18
CA VAL A 581 11.66 -11.54 16.51
C VAL A 581 11.50 -10.69 15.24
N LEU A 582 12.04 -11.15 14.12
CA LEU A 582 11.87 -10.48 12.83
C LEU A 582 10.43 -10.59 12.29
N ASP A 583 9.74 -11.73 12.42
CA ASP A 583 8.31 -11.80 12.07
C ASP A 583 7.45 -10.87 12.95
N ARG A 584 7.80 -10.70 14.23
CA ARG A 584 7.03 -9.84 15.13
C ARG A 584 7.23 -8.35 14.87
N CYS A 585 8.43 -7.94 14.43
CA CYS A 585 8.84 -6.54 14.33
C CYS A 585 8.99 -6.01 12.90
N THR A 586 8.96 -6.84 11.86
CA THR A 586 9.25 -6.43 10.47
C THR A 586 8.17 -6.88 9.49
N ALA A 587 7.98 -6.10 8.42
CA ALA A 587 7.19 -6.55 7.27
C ALA A 587 7.90 -7.71 6.51
N PRO A 588 7.16 -8.65 5.88
CA PRO A 588 7.75 -9.86 5.28
C PRO A 588 8.73 -9.63 4.13
N ASP A 589 8.71 -8.45 3.51
CA ASP A 589 9.71 -8.00 2.54
C ASP A 589 11.02 -7.62 3.25
N LEU A 590 10.95 -6.78 4.29
CA LEU A 590 12.12 -6.39 5.09
C LEU A 590 12.78 -7.61 5.76
N LYS A 591 12.01 -8.54 6.35
CA LYS A 591 12.56 -9.76 6.96
C LYS A 591 13.53 -10.47 6.01
N LYS A 592 13.09 -10.72 4.77
CA LYS A 592 13.87 -11.44 3.76
C LYS A 592 15.14 -10.68 3.34
N ARG A 593 15.03 -9.36 3.10
CA ARG A 593 16.18 -8.53 2.71
C ARG A 593 17.20 -8.40 3.85
N LEU A 594 16.74 -8.20 5.08
CA LEU A 594 17.60 -8.10 6.27
C LEU A 594 18.29 -9.43 6.59
N TRP A 595 17.57 -10.56 6.47
CA TRP A 595 18.12 -11.90 6.71
C TRP A 595 19.30 -12.19 5.78
N ALA A 596 19.10 -12.04 4.46
CA ALA A 596 20.08 -12.35 3.44
C ALA A 596 21.25 -11.35 3.38
N SER A 597 21.05 -10.09 3.76
CA SER A 597 22.10 -9.06 3.73
C SER A 597 23.04 -9.11 4.93
N LYS A 598 22.52 -9.25 6.15
CA LYS A 598 23.28 -9.17 7.41
C LYS A 598 23.13 -10.41 8.31
N VAL A 599 21.90 -10.74 8.71
CA VAL A 599 21.65 -11.65 9.85
C VAL A 599 22.26 -13.04 9.64
N GLU A 600 22.06 -13.64 8.47
CA GLU A 600 22.57 -14.99 8.18
C GLU A 600 24.10 -15.07 8.24
N ARG A 601 24.80 -14.00 7.79
CA ARG A 601 26.26 -13.91 7.87
C ARG A 601 26.70 -13.79 9.33
N SER A 602 26.12 -12.84 10.07
CA SER A 602 26.54 -12.55 11.45
C SER A 602 26.24 -13.70 12.43
N LEU A 603 25.16 -14.45 12.23
CA LEU A 603 24.90 -15.68 13.00
C LEU A 603 25.92 -16.79 12.69
N LYS A 604 26.31 -16.98 11.43
CA LYS A 604 27.37 -17.94 11.06
C LYS A 604 28.73 -17.54 11.62
N GLU A 605 29.07 -16.25 11.59
CA GLU A 605 30.29 -15.69 12.20
C GLU A 605 30.31 -15.90 13.72
N ALA A 606 29.17 -15.74 14.41
CA ALA A 606 29.03 -16.08 15.83
C ALA A 606 29.34 -17.55 16.13
N VAL A 607 28.79 -18.48 15.35
CA VAL A 607 29.03 -19.93 15.51
C VAL A 607 30.49 -20.29 15.24
N ILE A 608 31.11 -19.69 14.22
CA ILE A 608 32.54 -19.89 13.92
C ILE A 608 33.41 -19.39 15.08
N ALA A 609 33.14 -18.18 15.61
CA ALA A 609 33.86 -17.64 16.75
C ALA A 609 33.70 -18.50 18.02
N ALA A 610 32.48 -18.99 18.28
CA ALA A 610 32.20 -19.93 19.37
C ALA A 610 32.99 -21.25 19.21
N LYS A 611 33.03 -21.84 18.00
CA LYS A 611 33.79 -23.07 17.73
C LYS A 611 35.30 -22.86 17.85
N MET A 612 35.82 -21.68 17.47
CA MET A 612 37.23 -21.31 17.68
C MET A 612 37.59 -21.09 19.16
N GLU A 613 36.68 -20.53 19.97
CA GLU A 613 36.87 -20.44 21.43
C GLU A 613 36.86 -21.84 22.07
N LEU A 614 35.91 -22.70 21.69
CA LEU A 614 35.84 -24.07 22.17
C LEU A 614 37.11 -24.87 21.83
N GLN A 615 37.65 -24.71 20.62
CA GLN A 615 38.92 -25.33 20.25
C GLN A 615 40.07 -24.86 21.16
N ARG A 616 40.20 -23.56 21.43
CA ARG A 616 41.23 -23.04 22.36
C ARG A 616 41.10 -23.62 23.78
N ILE A 617 39.87 -23.80 24.26
CA ILE A 617 39.60 -24.42 25.58
C ILE A 617 40.00 -25.91 25.59
N LEU A 618 39.79 -26.63 24.48
CA LEU A 618 40.23 -28.02 24.34
C LEU A 618 41.77 -28.11 24.22
N ASP A 619 42.41 -27.19 23.48
CA ASP A 619 43.87 -27.09 23.36
C ASP A 619 44.54 -26.76 24.70
N ASP A 620 43.88 -25.97 25.56
CA ASP A 620 44.31 -25.71 26.94
C ASP A 620 44.15 -26.97 27.82
N LYS A 621 43.02 -27.69 27.69
CA LYS A 621 42.71 -28.95 28.41
C LYS A 621 43.72 -30.07 28.11
N ASP A 622 44.31 -30.11 26.92
CA ASP A 622 45.28 -31.14 26.52
C ASP A 622 46.74 -30.86 26.91
N ARG A 623 46.99 -29.75 27.63
CA ARG A 623 48.30 -29.41 28.23
C ARG A 623 48.57 -30.19 29.51
N HIS A 624 49.72 -29.92 30.14
CA HIS A 624 50.08 -30.54 31.41
C HIS A 624 49.14 -30.07 32.55
N PRO A 625 48.60 -30.97 33.38
CA PRO A 625 47.68 -30.64 34.47
C PRO A 625 48.17 -29.53 35.42
N ILE A 626 47.32 -28.56 35.72
CA ILE A 626 47.63 -27.45 36.64
C ILE A 626 47.07 -27.79 38.03
N THR A 627 47.90 -28.40 38.87
CA THR A 627 47.50 -29.04 40.13
C THR A 627 47.35 -28.10 41.34
N TYR A 628 47.38 -26.78 41.14
CA TYR A 628 47.26 -25.77 42.21
C TYR A 628 45.88 -25.66 42.87
N SER A 629 44.87 -26.40 42.39
CA SER A 629 43.53 -26.35 42.98
C SER A 629 43.51 -26.90 44.42
N TYR A 630 42.99 -26.10 45.36
CA TYR A 630 42.80 -26.51 46.75
C TYR A 630 41.90 -27.75 46.89
N THR A 631 40.85 -27.85 46.08
CA THR A 631 39.93 -29.00 46.12
C THR A 631 40.62 -30.27 45.63
N TYR A 632 41.45 -30.18 44.60
CA TYR A 632 42.29 -31.29 44.13
C TYR A 632 43.25 -31.76 45.24
N ALA A 633 44.00 -30.84 45.84
CA ALA A 633 44.95 -31.17 46.91
C ALA A 633 44.25 -31.82 48.13
N ALA A 634 43.09 -31.30 48.54
CA ALA A 634 42.29 -31.86 49.62
C ALA A 634 41.73 -33.26 49.27
N ASN A 635 41.27 -33.47 48.04
CA ASN A 635 40.77 -34.77 47.56
C ASN A 635 41.89 -35.83 47.54
N VAL A 636 43.09 -35.49 47.04
CA VAL A 636 44.25 -36.40 47.03
C VAL A 636 44.68 -36.76 48.46
N GLN A 637 44.77 -35.79 49.37
CA GLN A 637 45.06 -36.06 50.79
C GLN A 637 43.99 -36.95 51.44
N ARG A 638 42.70 -36.71 51.15
CA ARG A 638 41.60 -37.55 51.64
C ARG A 638 41.71 -38.99 51.15
N ASN A 639 42.02 -39.20 49.87
CA ASN A 639 42.17 -40.53 49.28
C ASN A 639 43.36 -41.29 49.89
N ARG A 640 44.51 -40.61 50.09
CA ARG A 640 45.68 -41.17 50.82
C ARG A 640 45.30 -41.59 52.25
N ASN A 641 44.60 -40.73 53.00
CA ASN A 641 44.18 -41.02 54.37
C ASN A 641 43.21 -42.21 54.45
N VAL A 642 42.27 -42.35 53.52
CA VAL A 642 41.36 -43.49 53.45
C VAL A 642 42.11 -44.80 53.19
N ARG A 643 43.10 -44.82 52.26
CA ARG A 643 43.92 -46.02 52.05
C ARG A 643 44.77 -46.38 53.27
N LEU A 644 45.36 -45.40 53.95
CA LEU A 644 46.12 -45.64 55.17
C LEU A 644 45.24 -46.27 56.27
N GLN A 645 44.02 -45.75 56.46
CA GLN A 645 43.05 -46.34 57.39
C GLN A 645 42.58 -47.74 56.98
N GLN A 646 42.48 -48.03 55.68
CA GLN A 646 42.11 -49.35 55.18
C GLN A 646 43.24 -50.38 55.44
N ARG A 647 44.49 -50.06 55.08
CA ARG A 647 45.66 -50.93 55.37
C ARG A 647 45.86 -51.19 56.87
N ILE A 648 45.55 -50.21 57.73
CA ILE A 648 45.58 -50.38 59.20
C ILE A 648 44.48 -51.33 59.69
N LYS A 649 43.35 -51.45 58.99
CA LYS A 649 42.26 -52.39 59.33
C LYS A 649 42.49 -53.81 58.80
N GLU A 650 43.15 -53.93 57.65
CA GLU A 650 43.41 -55.23 56.99
C GLU A 650 44.53 -56.02 57.69
N GLY A 651 45.43 -55.31 58.39
CA GLY A 651 46.47 -55.91 59.23
C GLY A 651 47.82 -56.10 58.52
N PHE A 652 48.87 -56.28 59.31
CA PHE A 652 50.19 -56.67 58.81
C PHE A 652 50.29 -58.20 58.89
N GLU A 653 49.90 -58.91 57.82
CA GLU A 653 50.42 -60.25 57.57
C GLU A 653 51.76 -60.12 56.85
N ASP A 654 52.80 -60.71 57.44
CA ASP A 654 54.21 -60.46 57.13
C ASP A 654 54.73 -61.51 56.12
N ASP A 655 54.33 -61.37 54.85
CA ASP A 655 54.72 -62.29 53.77
C ASP A 655 55.72 -61.65 52.79
N TYR A 656 56.84 -62.35 52.54
CA TYR A 656 58.04 -61.82 51.87
C TYR A 656 57.93 -61.86 50.33
N VAL A 657 56.85 -61.27 49.79
CA VAL A 657 56.59 -61.17 48.35
C VAL A 657 57.53 -60.13 47.68
N THR A 658 57.81 -60.29 46.39
CA THR A 658 58.77 -59.46 45.62
C THR A 658 58.41 -57.96 45.65
N PRO A 659 59.21 -57.09 46.33
CA PRO A 659 58.78 -55.73 46.68
C PRO A 659 58.44 -54.79 45.52
N THR A 660 58.95 -55.05 44.32
CA THR A 660 58.77 -54.15 43.16
C THR A 660 57.40 -54.25 42.50
N ALA A 661 56.70 -55.39 42.62
CA ALA A 661 55.39 -55.57 41.99
C ALA A 661 54.29 -54.80 42.72
N ASP A 662 54.21 -54.96 44.05
CA ASP A 662 53.22 -54.28 44.88
C ASP A 662 53.47 -52.77 44.98
N MET A 663 54.72 -52.34 45.02
CA MET A 663 55.04 -50.91 44.96
C MET A 663 54.60 -50.27 43.64
N ASP A 664 54.76 -50.96 42.50
CA ASP A 664 54.24 -50.46 41.22
C ASP A 664 52.70 -50.46 41.14
N ARG A 665 52.00 -51.43 41.77
CA ARG A 665 50.53 -51.39 41.89
C ARG A 665 50.07 -50.20 42.75
N ALA A 666 50.69 -50.00 43.91
CA ALA A 666 50.37 -48.89 44.82
C ALA A 666 50.61 -47.51 44.17
N ALA A 667 51.68 -47.36 43.40
CA ALA A 667 51.97 -46.15 42.63
C ALA A 667 50.93 -45.90 41.52
N ALA A 668 50.53 -46.94 40.78
CA ALA A 668 49.49 -46.83 39.76
C ALA A 668 48.11 -46.48 40.34
N GLU A 669 47.74 -47.04 41.50
CA GLU A 669 46.55 -46.60 42.23
C GLU A 669 46.63 -45.13 42.66
N GLU A 670 47.80 -44.64 43.07
CA GLU A 670 47.97 -43.23 43.43
C GLU A 670 47.83 -42.30 42.23
N ALA A 671 48.41 -42.66 41.08
CA ALA A 671 48.17 -41.96 39.82
C ALA A 671 46.68 -41.96 39.44
N PHE A 672 45.99 -43.08 39.62
CA PHE A 672 44.57 -43.26 39.28
C PHE A 672 43.60 -42.47 40.16
N ASP A 673 43.70 -42.57 41.50
CA ASP A 673 42.84 -41.76 42.39
C ASP A 673 43.16 -40.26 42.28
N SER A 674 44.39 -39.90 41.86
CA SER A 674 44.77 -38.50 41.55
C SER A 674 44.15 -38.03 40.25
N GLU A 675 44.18 -38.83 39.18
CA GLU A 675 43.45 -38.53 37.94
C GLU A 675 41.96 -38.29 38.20
N ARG A 676 41.29 -39.21 38.93
CA ARG A 676 39.87 -39.07 39.23
C ARG A 676 39.54 -37.82 40.05
N ALA A 677 40.44 -37.40 40.93
CA ALA A 677 40.33 -36.14 41.67
C ALA A 677 40.50 -34.92 40.76
N TYR A 678 41.49 -34.94 39.85
CA TYR A 678 41.72 -33.87 38.87
C TYR A 678 40.53 -33.74 37.91
N TYR A 679 40.14 -34.85 37.27
CA TYR A 679 39.00 -34.94 36.36
C TYR A 679 37.72 -34.35 36.96
N ARG A 680 37.40 -34.66 38.23
CA ARG A 680 36.16 -34.19 38.87
C ARG A 680 36.11 -32.67 39.03
N ASP A 681 37.25 -32.01 39.22
CA ASP A 681 37.31 -30.56 39.36
C ASP A 681 37.47 -29.87 38.00
N GLU A 682 38.28 -30.43 37.11
CA GLU A 682 38.46 -29.92 35.74
C GLU A 682 37.17 -30.00 34.92
N MET A 683 36.35 -31.05 35.10
CA MET A 683 35.03 -31.16 34.46
C MET A 683 34.10 -30.01 34.87
N LYS A 684 34.12 -29.59 36.15
CA LYS A 684 33.32 -28.43 36.63
C LYS A 684 33.83 -27.13 36.02
N TYR A 685 35.15 -26.98 35.89
CA TYR A 685 35.78 -25.83 35.25
C TYR A 685 35.39 -25.77 33.77
N PHE A 686 35.55 -26.86 33.02
CA PHE A 686 35.15 -26.97 31.62
C PHE A 686 33.67 -26.64 31.39
N ILE A 687 32.75 -27.17 32.20
CA ILE A 687 31.32 -26.82 32.12
C ILE A 687 31.10 -25.31 32.31
N ASN A 688 31.73 -24.71 33.32
CA ASN A 688 31.65 -23.26 33.57
C ASN A 688 32.29 -22.42 32.44
N VAL A 689 33.34 -22.92 31.81
CA VAL A 689 34.08 -22.23 30.76
C VAL A 689 33.37 -22.32 29.42
N VAL A 690 32.84 -23.48 29.02
CA VAL A 690 32.01 -23.59 27.81
C VAL A 690 30.78 -22.70 27.94
N THR A 691 30.03 -22.79 29.04
CA THR A 691 28.83 -21.96 29.24
C THR A 691 29.13 -20.46 29.21
N LYS A 692 30.19 -19.98 29.88
CA LYS A 692 30.48 -18.53 29.94
C LYS A 692 31.30 -17.98 28.77
N GLN A 693 32.32 -18.72 28.32
CA GLN A 693 33.27 -18.23 27.31
C GLN A 693 32.87 -18.60 25.88
N VAL A 694 32.18 -19.74 25.67
CA VAL A 694 31.68 -20.15 24.35
C VAL A 694 30.25 -19.64 24.15
N ILE A 695 29.32 -20.03 25.02
CA ILE A 695 27.88 -19.75 24.83
C ILE A 695 27.55 -18.28 25.10
N GLU A 696 27.70 -17.78 26.34
CA GLU A 696 27.27 -16.40 26.66
C GLU A 696 28.00 -15.35 25.81
N ARG A 697 29.34 -15.48 25.66
CA ARG A 697 30.19 -14.51 24.96
C ARG A 697 29.86 -14.39 23.46
N HIS A 698 29.71 -15.51 22.76
CA HIS A 698 29.65 -15.52 21.28
C HIS A 698 28.25 -15.76 20.72
N LEU A 699 27.35 -16.42 21.45
CA LEU A 699 26.00 -16.79 20.99
C LEU A 699 24.85 -16.02 21.68
N MET A 700 25.11 -15.29 22.77
CA MET A 700 24.07 -14.53 23.50
C MET A 700 24.33 -13.02 23.51
N ILE A 701 25.45 -12.57 24.10
CA ILE A 701 25.74 -11.14 24.32
C ILE A 701 25.82 -10.36 23.00
N THR A 702 26.20 -11.02 21.92
CA THR A 702 26.35 -10.50 20.56
C THR A 702 25.02 -10.29 19.80
N LEU A 703 23.96 -11.05 20.13
CA LEU A 703 22.73 -11.08 19.33
C LEU A 703 22.08 -9.71 19.08
N PRO A 704 21.92 -8.80 20.08
CA PRO A 704 21.27 -7.50 19.84
C PRO A 704 21.99 -6.66 18.78
N THR A 705 23.32 -6.79 18.69
CA THR A 705 24.16 -6.06 17.72
C THR A 705 24.29 -6.76 16.36
N GLN A 706 24.02 -8.07 16.29
CA GLN A 706 24.18 -8.86 15.06
C GLN A 706 22.98 -8.77 14.11
N ILE A 707 21.78 -8.47 14.63
CA ILE A 707 20.55 -8.41 13.82
C ILE A 707 20.49 -7.07 13.08
N ILE A 708 20.09 -6.00 13.79
CA ILE A 708 20.07 -4.61 13.32
C ILE A 708 20.00 -3.68 14.54
N SER A 709 20.81 -2.63 14.56
CA SER A 709 20.83 -1.61 15.62
C SER A 709 20.59 -0.21 15.06
N PRO A 710 20.14 0.76 15.87
CA PRO A 710 20.04 2.17 15.44
C PRO A 710 21.38 2.77 14.96
N MET A 711 22.51 2.26 15.48
CA MET A 711 23.85 2.69 15.06
C MET A 711 24.24 2.14 13.68
N ASP A 712 23.77 0.96 13.28
CA ASP A 712 23.97 0.47 11.90
C ASP A 712 23.27 1.39 10.91
N ILE A 713 22.02 1.76 11.19
CA ILE A 713 21.18 2.60 10.30
C ILE A 713 21.79 4.00 10.14
N ALA A 714 22.41 4.55 11.19
CA ALA A 714 23.13 5.82 11.14
C ALA A 714 24.44 5.78 10.32
N LEU A 715 24.89 4.59 9.89
CA LEU A 715 26.07 4.38 9.06
C LEU A 715 25.73 3.88 7.63
N MET A 716 24.47 3.55 7.36
CA MET A 716 24.00 3.10 6.03
C MET A 716 23.89 4.26 5.04
N THR A 717 24.17 3.96 3.78
CA THR A 717 23.95 4.85 2.63
C THR A 717 22.48 4.90 2.21
N GLU A 718 22.11 5.90 1.40
CA GLU A 718 20.74 6.02 0.85
C GLU A 718 20.36 4.79 0.01
N GLU A 719 21.31 4.24 -0.75
CA GLU A 719 21.12 3.03 -1.58
C GLU A 719 20.86 1.77 -0.72
N GLU A 720 21.57 1.61 0.41
CA GLU A 720 21.34 0.50 1.35
C GLU A 720 20.00 0.61 2.08
N ILE A 721 19.56 1.85 2.39
CA ILE A 721 18.28 2.11 3.05
C ILE A 721 17.11 1.88 2.08
N GLU A 722 17.16 2.32 0.82
CA GLU A 722 16.14 1.95 -0.16
C GLU A 722 16.18 0.44 -0.47
N PHE A 723 17.37 -0.17 -0.56
CA PHE A 723 17.47 -1.62 -0.73
C PHE A 723 16.82 -2.39 0.41
N LEU A 724 17.02 -2.01 1.67
CA LEU A 724 16.43 -2.72 2.82
C LEU A 724 14.94 -2.41 3.00
N ALA A 725 14.56 -1.13 3.04
CA ALA A 725 13.24 -0.68 3.48
C ALA A 725 12.32 -0.17 2.37
N GLY A 726 12.83 0.12 1.18
CA GLY A 726 12.05 0.68 0.07
C GLY A 726 10.91 -0.24 -0.37
N GLU A 727 9.71 0.34 -0.52
CA GLU A 727 8.52 -0.39 -0.96
C GLU A 727 8.71 -0.97 -2.36
N PRO A 728 8.29 -2.23 -2.60
CA PRO A 728 8.09 -2.78 -3.94
C PRO A 728 7.27 -1.84 -4.83
N GLN A 729 7.59 -1.79 -6.13
CA GLN A 729 6.99 -0.83 -7.05
C GLN A 729 5.46 -0.97 -7.16
N ASP A 730 4.95 -2.19 -7.14
CA ASP A 730 3.52 -2.52 -7.12
C ASP A 730 2.80 -1.98 -5.87
N ILE A 731 3.45 -2.07 -4.70
CA ILE A 731 2.95 -1.47 -3.45
C ILE A 731 3.02 0.06 -3.52
N ARG A 732 4.11 0.63 -4.05
CA ARG A 732 4.32 2.08 -4.20
C ARG A 732 3.27 2.70 -5.13
N GLU A 733 2.97 2.04 -6.25
CA GLU A 733 1.92 2.43 -7.20
C GLU A 733 0.51 2.26 -6.62
N ARG A 734 0.24 1.15 -5.91
CA ARG A 734 -1.07 0.92 -5.25
C ARG A 734 -1.32 1.92 -4.11
N ARG A 735 -0.31 2.22 -3.29
CA ARG A 735 -0.38 3.24 -2.22
C ARG A 735 -0.73 4.59 -2.83
N LYS A 736 0.03 5.04 -3.84
CA LYS A 736 -0.23 6.30 -4.53
C LYS A 736 -1.64 6.37 -5.09
N PHE A 737 -2.11 5.34 -5.80
CA PHE A 737 -3.49 5.29 -6.33
C PHE A 737 -4.54 5.45 -5.22
N LEU A 738 -4.34 4.80 -4.07
CA LEU A 738 -5.25 4.90 -2.92
C LEU A 738 -5.16 6.27 -2.23
N GLU A 739 -4.00 6.91 -2.18
CA GLU A 739 -3.82 8.26 -1.63
C GLU A 739 -4.41 9.35 -2.52
N ASP A 740 -4.18 9.28 -3.84
CA ASP A 740 -4.83 10.13 -4.85
C ASP A 740 -6.36 9.98 -4.77
N ARG A 741 -6.85 8.73 -4.61
CA ARG A 741 -8.29 8.45 -4.39
C ARG A 741 -8.80 8.99 -3.05
N ARG A 742 -8.04 8.85 -1.96
CA ARG A 742 -8.43 9.37 -0.63
C ARG A 742 -8.59 10.89 -0.69
N ALA A 743 -7.60 11.60 -1.23
CA ALA A 743 -7.66 13.06 -1.38
C ALA A 743 -8.85 13.51 -2.25
N LEU A 744 -9.15 12.79 -3.34
CA LEU A 744 -10.33 13.05 -4.17
C LEU A 744 -11.65 12.94 -3.38
N LEU A 745 -11.79 11.88 -2.58
CA LEU A 745 -12.96 11.61 -1.75
C LEU A 745 -13.10 12.62 -0.59
N GLU A 746 -11.99 12.97 0.06
CA GLU A 746 -11.92 13.97 1.14
C GLU A 746 -12.36 15.36 0.64
N ASN A 747 -11.83 15.81 -0.50
CA ASN A 747 -12.25 17.07 -1.16
C ASN A 747 -13.75 17.05 -1.55
N GLY A 748 -14.26 15.90 -1.98
CA GLY A 748 -15.70 15.70 -2.21
C GLY A 748 -16.53 15.87 -0.94
N LEU A 749 -16.07 15.32 0.19
CA LEU A 749 -16.80 15.34 1.45
C LEU A 749 -16.77 16.72 2.10
N GLU A 750 -15.67 17.46 1.95
CA GLU A 750 -15.61 18.89 2.29
C GLU A 750 -16.56 19.72 1.42
N THR A 751 -16.64 19.45 0.12
CA THR A 751 -17.58 20.12 -0.80
C THR A 751 -19.04 19.92 -0.36
N PHE A 752 -19.42 18.71 0.05
CA PHE A 752 -20.74 18.44 0.66
C PHE A 752 -20.96 19.24 1.95
N ARG A 753 -19.98 19.23 2.87
CA ARG A 753 -20.09 19.98 4.14
C ARG A 753 -20.26 21.48 3.91
N PHE A 754 -19.47 22.09 3.02
CA PHE A 754 -19.52 23.51 2.73
C PHE A 754 -20.87 23.94 2.13
N ALA A 755 -21.45 23.11 1.25
CA ALA A 755 -22.71 23.41 0.59
C ALA A 755 -23.96 23.15 1.46
N LEU A 756 -23.86 22.26 2.46
CA LEU A 756 -24.97 21.92 3.37
C LEU A 756 -24.95 22.71 4.69
N ALA A 757 -23.83 23.33 5.05
CA ALA A 757 -23.66 24.13 6.28
C ALA A 757 -23.94 25.64 6.11
N ARG A 758 -24.45 26.07 4.95
CA ARG A 758 -24.78 27.47 4.60
C ARG A 758 -26.20 27.59 4.09
#